data_AF-G1PP33-F1
#
_entry.id   AF-G1PP33-F1
#
_cell.length_a   1.000
_cell.length_b   1.000
_cell.length_c   1.000
_cell.angle_alpha   90.00
_cell.angle_beta   90.00
_cell.angle_gamma   90.00
#
_symmetry.space_group_name_H-M   'P 1'
#
loop_
_entity.id
_entity.type
_entity.pdbx_description
1 polymer ?
#
loop_
_entity_poly.entity_id
_entity_poly.type
_entity_poly.pdbx_seq_one_letter_code
_entity_poly.pdbx_strand_id
1 'polypeptide(L)'
;MQNFVLYEEIGRGSRTIVYKGRRKGTINFVAVFCTDKCKRPEITNWVRLTQEIKHQNIVTLHEWYETSNHLWLVVELCTGGSLEMVIAQDENLPEDVVRSFGIDLITGLHHLHQLGILFCDLSPGKILLEGPGTLKFSNFCLAKVEGENLEDFFALMATEEGGGDSGEHVLKKNMKSRTRGSLAYTAPEIVKGTDFSVASDLWSLGCLLYEMFSGKPPFFSESVSEVIEKIVHKDPSPPIPKDSSLPKASPDFMNLLDGLLQKDPQKRLTWAGLLRHPFWKDAFTRRDQDSSTEDSSISRNMMECSGSQDAKERVWSPPSGQARGERSGQRPSRPWRLEDPAELRPKNTLGGQLNESMFLLSSRPTPRTSTAVGSSPGEDVAQSSPQKAPPSTKTTGGHLSQQDMESQMRELIYTDAELVVTPIIDNPKIMKQPPIKFDPKVLHLPAYSVDRLVSLKDQDWNDFLQQVCSQVDCAEKTMGASRAKLNLLCFLCVVAGQREVATRLLHSPLVVASLMHSLVASSWTAREKVCIWTTVNLLLSHPALSVLPSLPTIQAITLLTELIRENFRNSKLKQSLLPALGELLYLVATQEEKRKHPGECWAVPLAAYTVLMRCLREGEERVVNHMAAKIIENVCTTCSAQAQGFITAEIGPVLWYLFKHSTVDSLRITAISALCRITRHSPSAFQNVIEKVGLTSVIAALASAICRVQQYLLTLFTAMLSCGIHLQRLIQEKDFVSTIIRLLDSPSTSIRAKAFLVLLYILIHNHEMLLLSCQARLVMHIERDSRKTSPGKERQPSGSEYLSRCLDLLIRHMVREVPRLLGDILTALANVSGRKHPSPVQAKQLKLCLPLMPVVLHLVTSQVFRPRVVTEEFLFSYGTILSHIKSIDSGETNIEGAIGLMASEEFIKITLSAFEAIIQYPVLLKDYCSTVVDYILPPLVSLVQSQNVEWRLFSLRLLSETTSLLVNQEGGDGKEAAPIDSDSNLLALIRDVLLPQYEHVLTEPGPVPAYALKLLVAMTAHSPAFTR
;
A
#
# COMPACT_ATOMS: atom_id res chain seq x y z
N MET A 1 -4.09 -11.66 -18.03
CA MET A 1 -2.96 -11.34 -17.11
C MET A 1 -1.93 -12.43 -16.88
N GLN A 2 -2.25 -13.73 -16.77
CA GLN A 2 -1.26 -14.79 -16.45
C GLN A 2 0.00 -14.80 -17.35
N ASN A 3 -0.12 -14.33 -18.60
CA ASN A 3 0.96 -14.24 -19.60
C ASN A 3 2.02 -13.15 -19.31
N PHE A 4 1.88 -12.35 -18.26
CA PHE A 4 2.78 -11.24 -17.95
C PHE A 4 3.47 -11.43 -16.59
N VAL A 5 4.68 -10.89 -16.48
CA VAL A 5 5.37 -10.62 -15.21
C VAL A 5 5.20 -9.12 -14.93
N LEU A 6 4.75 -8.76 -13.73
CA LEU A 6 4.70 -7.38 -13.26
C LEU A 6 5.95 -7.07 -12.43
N TYR A 7 6.49 -5.87 -12.58
CA TYR A 7 7.68 -5.37 -11.90
C TYR A 7 7.33 -4.12 -11.07
N GLU A 8 8.10 -3.04 -11.15
CA GLU A 8 7.87 -1.79 -10.43
C GLU A 8 6.58 -1.05 -10.85
N GLU A 9 6.03 -0.29 -9.92
CA GLU A 9 5.02 0.74 -10.21
C GLU A 9 5.74 1.95 -10.84
N ILE A 10 5.32 2.35 -12.04
CA ILE A 10 5.92 3.45 -12.82
C ILE A 10 5.02 4.69 -12.90
N GLY A 11 3.77 4.59 -12.43
CA GLY A 11 2.85 5.73 -12.41
C GLY A 11 1.56 5.43 -11.65
N ARG A 12 0.89 6.48 -11.15
CA ARG A 12 -0.35 6.35 -10.39
C ARG A 12 -1.30 7.51 -10.68
N GLY A 13 -2.54 7.19 -11.00
CA GLY A 13 -3.64 8.14 -11.17
C GLY A 13 -4.81 7.84 -10.24
N SER A 14 -5.86 8.65 -10.31
CA SER A 14 -7.12 8.38 -9.60
C SER A 14 -7.70 7.03 -10.07
N ARG A 15 -7.80 6.04 -9.16
CA ARG A 15 -8.29 4.67 -9.43
C ARG A 15 -7.56 3.89 -10.54
N THR A 16 -6.28 4.21 -10.77
CA THR A 16 -5.43 3.55 -11.76
C THR A 16 -3.99 3.49 -11.26
N ILE A 17 -3.33 2.34 -11.39
CA ILE A 17 -1.90 2.14 -11.12
C ILE A 17 -1.25 1.58 -12.37
N VAL A 18 -0.10 2.11 -12.78
CA VAL A 18 0.65 1.66 -13.96
C VAL A 18 1.90 0.92 -13.49
N TYR A 19 2.03 -0.33 -13.92
CA TYR A 19 3.18 -1.17 -13.65
C TYR A 19 4.03 -1.33 -14.92
N LYS A 20 5.33 -1.46 -14.75
CA LYS A 20 6.18 -2.07 -15.77
C LYS A 20 5.89 -3.57 -15.82
N GLY A 21 5.70 -4.09 -17.03
CA GLY A 21 5.47 -5.52 -17.26
C GLY A 21 6.41 -6.08 -18.32
N ARG A 22 6.50 -7.41 -18.40
CA ARG A 22 7.12 -8.15 -19.50
C ARG A 22 6.25 -9.33 -19.90
N ARG A 23 6.06 -9.57 -21.20
CA ARG A 23 5.33 -10.75 -21.70
C ARG A 23 6.20 -12.00 -21.49
N LYS A 24 5.70 -13.00 -20.75
CA LYS A 24 6.39 -14.28 -20.50
C LYS A 24 6.73 -14.96 -21.82
N GLY A 25 7.87 -15.65 -21.86
CA GLY A 25 8.43 -16.22 -23.09
C GLY A 25 9.10 -15.21 -24.02
N THR A 26 9.10 -13.90 -23.70
CA THR A 26 9.73 -12.86 -24.52
C THR A 26 10.57 -11.89 -23.68
N ILE A 27 11.38 -11.06 -24.33
CA ILE A 27 12.07 -9.92 -23.70
C ILE A 27 11.25 -8.61 -23.77
N ASN A 28 10.04 -8.65 -24.35
CA ASN A 28 9.26 -7.46 -24.65
C ASN A 28 8.64 -6.87 -23.37
N PHE A 29 9.10 -5.68 -23.00
CA PHE A 29 8.56 -4.89 -21.90
C PHE A 29 7.35 -4.05 -22.35
N VAL A 30 6.43 -3.81 -21.43
CA VAL A 30 5.13 -3.15 -21.65
C VAL A 30 4.74 -2.31 -20.44
N ALA A 31 3.89 -1.30 -20.62
CA ALA A 31 3.19 -0.64 -19.51
C ALA A 31 1.84 -1.33 -19.27
N VAL A 32 1.55 -1.65 -18.01
CA VAL A 32 0.33 -2.37 -17.60
C VAL A 32 -0.48 -1.50 -16.64
N PHE A 33 -1.57 -0.93 -17.14
CA PHE A 33 -2.51 -0.13 -16.36
C PHE A 33 -3.50 -1.06 -15.66
N CYS A 34 -3.43 -1.16 -14.34
CA CYS A 34 -4.45 -1.77 -13.48
C CYS A 34 -5.45 -0.68 -13.05
N THR A 35 -6.74 -0.89 -13.29
CA THR A 35 -7.79 0.12 -13.13
C THR A 35 -9.08 -0.46 -12.52
N ASP A 36 -9.77 0.27 -11.66
CA ASP A 36 -11.05 -0.17 -11.08
C ASP A 36 -12.14 -0.32 -12.15
N LYS A 37 -12.96 -1.38 -12.09
CA LYS A 37 -14.08 -1.62 -13.05
C LYS A 37 -15.05 -0.45 -13.23
N CYS A 38 -15.20 0.42 -12.22
CA CYS A 38 -16.01 1.63 -12.30
C CYS A 38 -15.57 2.65 -13.38
N LYS A 39 -14.43 2.42 -14.03
CA LYS A 39 -13.89 3.12 -15.20
C LYS A 39 -14.03 2.34 -16.53
N ARG A 40 -14.89 1.31 -16.63
CA ARG A 40 -15.09 0.59 -17.90
C ARG A 40 -15.44 1.53 -19.07
N PRO A 41 -16.32 2.54 -18.94
CA PRO A 41 -16.59 3.48 -20.02
C PRO A 41 -15.32 4.17 -20.55
N GLU A 42 -14.47 4.68 -19.65
CA GLU A 42 -13.23 5.38 -19.98
C GLU A 42 -12.19 4.44 -20.63
N ILE A 43 -12.07 3.19 -20.16
CA ILE A 43 -11.13 2.20 -20.71
C ILE A 43 -11.61 1.63 -22.05
N THR A 44 -12.90 1.30 -22.20
CA THR A 44 -13.47 0.84 -23.47
C THR A 44 -13.42 1.95 -24.53
N ASN A 45 -13.59 3.21 -24.14
CA ASN A 45 -13.41 4.35 -25.04
C ASN A 45 -11.97 4.46 -25.58
N TRP A 46 -10.97 4.30 -24.71
CA TRP A 46 -9.57 4.24 -25.16
C TRP A 46 -9.36 3.05 -26.12
N VAL A 47 -9.77 1.84 -25.72
CA VAL A 47 -9.60 0.61 -26.52
C VAL A 47 -10.18 0.76 -27.92
N ARG A 48 -11.45 1.16 -28.07
CA ARG A 48 -12.10 1.26 -29.39
C ARG A 48 -11.40 2.27 -30.32
N LEU A 49 -10.84 3.35 -29.77
CA LEU A 49 -10.19 4.40 -30.55
C LEU A 49 -8.77 4.04 -30.97
N THR A 50 -8.01 3.29 -30.16
CA THR A 50 -6.59 3.01 -30.43
C THR A 50 -6.26 1.58 -30.88
N GLN A 51 -7.23 0.65 -30.92
CA GLN A 51 -6.97 -0.76 -31.23
C GLN A 51 -6.42 -1.01 -32.65
N GLU A 52 -6.81 -0.19 -33.64
CA GLU A 52 -6.31 -0.31 -35.02
C GLU A 52 -5.20 0.73 -35.35
N ILE A 53 -4.87 1.64 -34.42
CA ILE A 53 -3.88 2.71 -34.64
C ILE A 53 -2.45 2.21 -34.40
N LYS A 54 -1.55 2.50 -35.36
CA LYS A 54 -0.10 2.32 -35.23
C LYS A 54 0.60 3.55 -35.80
N HIS A 55 1.19 4.37 -34.95
CA HIS A 55 1.84 5.63 -35.34
C HIS A 55 2.96 5.95 -34.35
N GLN A 56 4.10 6.48 -34.82
CA GLN A 56 5.29 6.70 -33.98
C GLN A 56 4.98 7.55 -32.73
N ASN A 57 4.15 8.59 -32.89
CA ASN A 57 3.75 9.50 -31.82
C ASN A 57 2.49 9.08 -31.05
N ILE A 58 2.05 7.82 -31.12
CA ILE A 58 0.87 7.33 -30.36
C ILE A 58 1.26 6.03 -29.65
N VAL A 59 0.96 5.95 -28.35
CA VAL A 59 1.25 4.76 -27.54
C VAL A 59 0.46 3.56 -28.06
N THR A 60 1.18 2.53 -28.53
CA THR A 60 0.58 1.34 -29.13
C THR A 60 -0.20 0.53 -28.09
N LEU A 61 -1.47 0.24 -28.37
CA LEU A 61 -2.25 -0.72 -27.61
C LEU A 61 -1.88 -2.16 -28.02
N HIS A 62 -1.64 -3.04 -27.05
CA HIS A 62 -1.33 -4.45 -27.31
C HIS A 62 -2.50 -5.38 -26.98
N GLU A 63 -2.93 -5.41 -25.71
CA GLU A 63 -3.93 -6.34 -25.20
C GLU A 63 -4.71 -5.70 -24.04
N TRP A 64 -5.92 -6.17 -23.78
CA TRP A 64 -6.66 -5.81 -22.58
C TRP A 64 -7.42 -7.00 -22.00
N TYR A 65 -7.62 -6.97 -20.68
CA TYR A 65 -8.20 -8.05 -19.89
C TYR A 65 -9.09 -7.51 -18.77
N GLU A 66 -10.00 -8.34 -18.30
CA GLU A 66 -10.74 -8.12 -17.06
C GLU A 66 -10.40 -9.25 -16.07
N THR A 67 -10.36 -8.93 -14.78
CA THR A 67 -10.33 -9.92 -13.68
C THR A 67 -11.49 -9.65 -12.73
N SER A 68 -11.58 -10.42 -11.64
CA SER A 68 -12.47 -10.20 -10.49
C SER A 68 -12.82 -8.72 -10.23
N ASN A 69 -11.82 -7.89 -9.96
CA ASN A 69 -11.99 -6.51 -9.46
C ASN A 69 -11.43 -5.41 -10.37
N HIS A 70 -10.59 -5.74 -11.36
CA HIS A 70 -9.84 -4.76 -12.13
C HIS A 70 -9.90 -5.00 -13.65
N LEU A 71 -9.87 -3.89 -14.39
CA LEU A 71 -9.57 -3.84 -15.81
C LEU A 71 -8.06 -3.64 -15.99
N TRP A 72 -7.49 -4.33 -16.96
CA TRP A 72 -6.06 -4.32 -17.25
C TRP A 72 -5.85 -3.94 -18.71
N LEU A 73 -5.20 -2.80 -18.94
CA LEU A 73 -4.84 -2.31 -20.28
C LEU A 73 -3.32 -2.46 -20.44
N VAL A 74 -2.89 -3.21 -21.46
CA VAL A 74 -1.47 -3.47 -21.75
C VAL A 74 -1.08 -2.70 -23.00
N VAL A 75 -0.16 -1.75 -22.83
CA VAL A 75 0.31 -0.83 -23.87
C VAL A 75 1.85 -0.81 -23.92
N GLU A 76 2.37 -0.12 -24.92
CA GLU A 76 3.78 0.15 -25.12
C GLU A 76 4.45 0.86 -23.92
N LEU A 77 5.71 0.53 -23.61
CA LEU A 77 6.44 1.11 -22.48
C LEU A 77 7.29 2.33 -22.90
N CYS A 78 6.74 3.53 -22.73
CA CYS A 78 7.53 4.77 -22.79
C CYS A 78 8.39 4.92 -21.52
N THR A 79 9.72 4.98 -21.66
CA THR A 79 10.68 4.95 -20.54
C THR A 79 11.14 6.32 -20.07
N GLY A 80 10.93 7.40 -20.84
CA GLY A 80 11.36 8.76 -20.53
C GLY A 80 10.43 9.55 -19.62
N GLY A 81 9.40 8.91 -19.04
CA GLY A 81 8.41 9.58 -18.19
C GLY A 81 7.38 10.39 -18.99
N SER A 82 6.74 11.36 -18.33
CA SER A 82 5.78 12.29 -18.94
C SER A 82 6.43 13.64 -19.27
N LEU A 83 5.86 14.35 -20.25
CA LEU A 83 6.29 15.71 -20.59
C LEU A 83 6.08 16.68 -19.40
N GLU A 84 5.09 16.42 -18.54
CA GLU A 84 4.91 17.10 -17.25
C GLU A 84 6.14 16.98 -16.34
N MET A 85 6.72 15.79 -16.25
CA MET A 85 7.91 15.53 -15.43
C MET A 85 9.14 16.23 -16.00
N VAL A 86 9.29 16.27 -17.33
CA VAL A 86 10.39 16.97 -18.03
C VAL A 86 10.30 18.49 -17.80
N ILE A 87 9.14 19.11 -18.03
CA ILE A 87 8.95 20.56 -17.81
C ILE A 87 9.12 20.94 -16.31
N ALA A 88 8.79 20.03 -15.39
CA ALA A 88 9.01 20.21 -13.96
C ALA A 88 10.48 20.01 -13.51
N GLN A 89 11.31 19.31 -14.30
CA GLN A 89 12.73 19.07 -14.02
C GLN A 89 13.63 20.14 -14.64
N ASP A 90 13.44 20.45 -15.92
CA ASP A 90 14.25 21.43 -16.65
C ASP A 90 13.81 22.89 -16.40
N GLU A 91 12.72 23.07 -15.65
CA GLU A 91 11.99 24.31 -15.39
C GLU A 91 11.40 25.04 -16.61
N ASN A 92 12.06 25.00 -17.76
CA ASN A 92 11.67 25.51 -19.08
C ASN A 92 12.54 24.88 -20.18
N LEU A 93 11.99 24.65 -21.37
CA LEU A 93 12.70 24.02 -22.49
C LEU A 93 13.23 25.05 -23.51
N PRO A 94 14.47 24.90 -24.03
CA PRO A 94 15.00 25.74 -25.09
C PRO A 94 14.17 25.67 -26.37
N GLU A 95 14.09 26.77 -27.14
CA GLU A 95 13.19 26.87 -28.30
C GLU A 95 13.41 25.77 -29.36
N ASP A 96 14.65 25.33 -29.59
CA ASP A 96 14.93 24.25 -30.53
C ASP A 96 14.42 22.87 -30.04
N VAL A 97 14.38 22.65 -28.72
CA VAL A 97 13.75 21.47 -28.10
C VAL A 97 12.23 21.58 -28.19
N VAL A 98 11.67 22.77 -27.92
CA VAL A 98 10.23 23.06 -28.09
C VAL A 98 9.79 22.84 -29.53
N ARG A 99 10.64 23.17 -30.52
CA ARG A 99 10.39 22.87 -31.94
C ARG A 99 10.40 21.37 -32.23
N SER A 100 11.43 20.64 -31.75
CA SER A 100 11.53 19.18 -31.95
C SER A 100 10.32 18.44 -31.37
N PHE A 101 9.99 18.72 -30.11
CA PHE A 101 8.81 18.18 -29.43
C PHE A 101 7.49 18.65 -30.06
N GLY A 102 7.43 19.89 -30.53
CA GLY A 102 6.28 20.41 -31.28
C GLY A 102 6.03 19.67 -32.59
N ILE A 103 7.08 19.20 -33.28
CA ILE A 103 6.97 18.42 -34.52
C ILE A 103 6.32 17.05 -34.23
N ASP A 104 6.73 16.36 -33.17
CA ASP A 104 6.11 15.09 -32.74
C ASP A 104 4.63 15.26 -32.36
N LEU A 105 4.33 16.31 -31.56
CA LEU A 105 2.96 16.63 -31.13
C LEU A 105 2.06 16.92 -32.33
N ILE A 106 2.55 17.70 -33.29
CA ILE A 106 1.85 18.01 -34.55
C ILE A 106 1.63 16.75 -35.38
N THR A 107 2.65 15.90 -35.54
CA THR A 107 2.57 14.69 -36.37
C THR A 107 1.55 13.70 -35.79
N GLY A 108 1.57 13.48 -34.47
CA GLY A 108 0.59 12.64 -33.77
C GLY A 108 -0.83 13.20 -33.81
N LEU A 109 -1.02 14.50 -33.51
CA LEU A 109 -2.34 15.13 -33.48
C LEU A 109 -2.97 15.25 -34.87
N HIS A 110 -2.18 15.53 -35.91
CA HIS A 110 -2.63 15.54 -37.28
C HIS A 110 -3.15 14.16 -37.72
N HIS A 111 -2.44 13.09 -37.36
CA HIS A 111 -2.88 11.72 -37.65
C HIS A 111 -4.22 11.37 -36.95
N LEU A 112 -4.42 11.79 -35.70
CA LEU A 112 -5.69 11.62 -34.99
C LEU A 112 -6.84 12.36 -35.70
N HIS A 113 -6.64 13.63 -36.07
CA HIS A 113 -7.67 14.40 -36.79
C HIS A 113 -7.93 13.85 -38.20
N GLN A 114 -6.95 13.26 -38.88
CA GLN A 114 -7.16 12.54 -40.16
C GLN A 114 -8.06 11.30 -40.00
N LEU A 115 -8.06 10.65 -38.85
CA LEU A 115 -8.96 9.54 -38.49
C LEU A 115 -10.33 10.01 -37.95
N GLY A 116 -10.54 11.33 -37.83
CA GLY A 116 -11.74 11.93 -37.25
C GLY A 116 -11.80 11.89 -35.71
N ILE A 117 -10.66 11.65 -35.05
CA ILE A 117 -10.56 11.51 -33.59
C ILE A 117 -10.04 12.83 -32.98
N LEU A 118 -10.81 13.40 -32.06
CA LEU A 118 -10.44 14.54 -31.22
C LEU A 118 -9.84 14.03 -29.90
N PHE A 119 -8.79 14.67 -29.40
CA PHE A 119 -8.08 14.24 -28.19
C PHE A 119 -8.67 14.82 -26.90
N CYS A 120 -9.18 16.06 -26.93
CA CYS A 120 -10.00 16.73 -25.91
C CYS A 120 -9.37 17.00 -24.52
N ASP A 121 -8.30 16.30 -24.11
CA ASP A 121 -7.63 16.46 -22.80
C ASP A 121 -6.10 16.64 -22.96
N LEU A 122 -5.69 17.37 -24.00
CA LEU A 122 -4.28 17.60 -24.33
C LEU A 122 -3.59 18.44 -23.23
N SER A 123 -2.68 17.79 -22.49
CA SER A 123 -1.92 18.38 -21.39
C SER A 123 -0.63 17.57 -21.15
N PRO A 124 0.41 18.15 -20.50
CA PRO A 124 1.73 17.51 -20.38
C PRO A 124 1.71 16.11 -19.74
N GLY A 125 0.81 15.89 -18.77
CA GLY A 125 0.65 14.61 -18.09
C GLY A 125 0.02 13.49 -18.95
N LYS A 126 -0.38 13.79 -20.19
CA LYS A 126 -0.91 12.81 -21.17
C LYS A 126 0.06 12.50 -22.30
N ILE A 127 1.20 13.16 -22.36
CA ILE A 127 2.25 12.92 -23.35
C ILE A 127 3.42 12.23 -22.64
N LEU A 128 3.90 11.12 -23.20
CA LEU A 128 5.06 10.38 -22.69
C LEU A 128 6.25 10.50 -23.63
N LEU A 129 7.46 10.33 -23.08
CA LEU A 129 8.70 10.26 -23.86
C LEU A 129 9.14 8.80 -24.05
N GLU A 130 9.42 8.41 -25.29
CA GLU A 130 10.26 7.25 -25.59
C GLU A 130 11.71 7.69 -25.85
N GLY A 131 12.64 7.03 -25.17
CA GLY A 131 14.08 7.28 -25.31
C GLY A 131 14.45 8.74 -25.02
N PRO A 132 15.44 9.31 -25.75
CA PRO A 132 15.93 10.66 -25.51
C PRO A 132 15.07 11.78 -26.13
N GLY A 133 13.87 11.50 -26.67
CA GLY A 133 13.03 12.61 -27.15
C GLY A 133 11.86 12.33 -28.10
N THR A 134 11.38 11.10 -28.33
CA THR A 134 10.15 10.91 -29.14
C THR A 134 8.91 11.06 -28.26
N LEU A 135 8.06 12.06 -28.51
CA LEU A 135 6.80 12.26 -27.77
C LEU A 135 5.66 11.40 -28.31
N LYS A 136 4.87 10.82 -27.39
CA LYS A 136 3.71 9.98 -27.71
C LYS A 136 2.45 10.34 -26.92
N PHE A 137 1.31 10.45 -27.61
CA PHE A 137 -0.01 10.59 -27.00
C PHE A 137 -0.38 9.28 -26.28
N SER A 138 -0.72 9.35 -24.99
CA SER A 138 -0.75 8.17 -24.10
C SER A 138 -2.05 7.92 -23.32
N ASN A 139 -3.12 8.69 -23.55
CA ASN A 139 -4.34 8.57 -22.74
C ASN A 139 -5.59 8.99 -23.53
N PHE A 140 -6.35 8.02 -24.04
CA PHE A 140 -7.51 8.27 -24.90
C PHE A 140 -8.85 8.11 -24.14
N CYS A 141 -8.84 8.17 -22.80
CA CYS A 141 -10.05 8.03 -21.99
C CYS A 141 -11.14 9.06 -22.34
N LEU A 142 -10.74 10.31 -22.65
CA LEU A 142 -11.64 11.43 -22.97
C LEU A 142 -11.62 11.85 -24.44
N ALA A 143 -10.81 11.17 -25.26
CA ALA A 143 -10.84 11.34 -26.72
C ALA A 143 -12.20 10.86 -27.27
N LYS A 144 -12.62 11.39 -28.42
CA LYS A 144 -13.89 11.02 -29.05
C LYS A 144 -13.85 11.21 -30.55
N VAL A 145 -14.85 10.71 -31.26
CA VAL A 145 -15.02 11.01 -32.69
C VAL A 145 -15.67 12.39 -32.86
N GLU A 146 -15.33 13.11 -33.92
CA GLU A 146 -15.94 14.40 -34.23
C GLU A 146 -17.48 14.25 -34.42
N GLY A 147 -18.25 15.10 -33.72
CA GLY A 147 -19.72 15.01 -33.68
C GLY A 147 -20.32 13.95 -32.74
N GLU A 148 -19.50 13.20 -31.99
CA GLU A 148 -19.98 12.18 -31.04
C GLU A 148 -20.31 12.75 -29.66
N ASN A 149 -21.42 12.32 -29.03
CA ASN A 149 -21.69 12.63 -27.63
C ASN A 149 -21.08 11.57 -26.70
N LEU A 150 -19.92 11.90 -26.10
CA LEU A 150 -19.23 11.02 -25.16
C LEU A 150 -20.02 10.72 -23.88
N GLU A 151 -20.95 11.59 -23.47
CA GLU A 151 -21.82 11.33 -22.30
C GLU A 151 -22.80 10.19 -22.55
N ASP A 152 -23.34 10.07 -23.77
CA ASP A 152 -24.27 9.00 -24.13
C ASP A 152 -23.51 7.67 -24.30
N PHE A 153 -22.32 7.67 -24.90
CA PHE A 153 -21.46 6.49 -24.95
C PHE A 153 -21.09 5.99 -23.54
N PHE A 154 -20.72 6.89 -22.63
CA PHE A 154 -20.44 6.51 -21.24
C PHE A 154 -21.68 6.02 -20.48
N ALA A 155 -22.88 6.50 -20.83
CA ALA A 155 -24.13 6.00 -20.23
C ALA A 155 -24.42 4.57 -20.68
N LEU A 156 -24.32 4.27 -21.98
CA LEU A 156 -24.52 2.94 -22.55
C LEU A 156 -23.57 1.91 -21.89
N MET A 157 -22.25 2.20 -21.89
CA MET A 157 -21.24 1.33 -21.28
C MET A 157 -21.37 1.16 -19.76
N ALA A 158 -22.17 1.98 -19.09
CA ALA A 158 -22.48 1.86 -17.67
C ALA A 158 -23.75 1.04 -17.37
N THR A 159 -24.60 0.77 -18.36
CA THR A 159 -25.88 0.04 -18.16
C THR A 159 -25.79 -1.49 -18.30
N GLU A 160 -24.70 -2.04 -18.83
CA GLU A 160 -24.58 -3.49 -19.07
C GLU A 160 -24.32 -4.35 -17.81
N GLU A 161 -23.85 -3.77 -16.70
CA GLU A 161 -23.73 -4.47 -15.41
C GLU A 161 -24.98 -4.20 -14.55
N GLY A 162 -25.94 -5.13 -14.59
CA GLY A 162 -27.30 -4.94 -14.07
C GLY A 162 -27.41 -4.58 -12.58
N GLY A 163 -28.17 -3.55 -12.26
CA GLY A 163 -28.23 -2.97 -10.90
C GLY A 163 -29.50 -2.20 -10.50
N GLY A 164 -30.60 -2.32 -11.24
CA GLY A 164 -31.91 -1.77 -10.85
C GLY A 164 -32.20 -0.31 -11.27
N ASP A 165 -33.49 -0.01 -11.47
CA ASP A 165 -33.98 1.31 -11.89
C ASP A 165 -33.62 2.41 -10.87
N SER A 166 -33.06 3.53 -11.35
CA SER A 166 -32.55 4.63 -10.53
C SER A 166 -32.35 5.94 -11.31
N GLY A 167 -33.42 6.44 -11.94
CA GLY A 167 -33.61 7.87 -12.24
C GLY A 167 -32.55 8.55 -13.11
N GLU A 168 -32.77 8.57 -14.43
CA GLU A 168 -31.91 9.17 -15.47
C GLU A 168 -31.25 10.51 -15.11
N HIS A 169 -31.99 11.37 -14.40
CA HIS A 169 -31.60 12.74 -14.10
C HIS A 169 -30.41 12.87 -13.13
N VAL A 170 -30.09 11.81 -12.38
CA VAL A 170 -28.91 11.74 -11.49
C VAL A 170 -27.68 11.21 -12.26
N LEU A 171 -27.88 10.23 -13.15
CA LEU A 171 -26.83 9.64 -13.98
C LEU A 171 -26.16 10.71 -14.87
N LYS A 172 -26.96 11.48 -15.63
CA LYS A 172 -26.45 12.54 -16.52
C LYS A 172 -25.62 13.60 -15.78
N LYS A 173 -25.99 13.95 -14.54
CA LYS A 173 -25.25 14.93 -13.73
C LYS A 173 -23.90 14.40 -13.21
N ASN A 174 -23.78 13.09 -12.96
CA ASN A 174 -22.51 12.45 -12.61
C ASN A 174 -21.61 12.20 -13.83
N MET A 175 -22.18 12.08 -15.04
CA MET A 175 -21.38 11.91 -16.25
C MET A 175 -20.66 13.20 -16.66
N LYS A 176 -21.32 14.36 -16.51
CA LYS A 176 -20.73 15.70 -16.77
C LYS A 176 -19.51 16.08 -15.93
N SER A 177 -19.20 15.34 -14.86
CA SER A 177 -17.95 15.50 -14.10
C SER A 177 -16.89 14.45 -14.42
N ARG A 178 -17.22 13.39 -15.18
CA ARG A 178 -16.26 12.42 -15.74
C ARG A 178 -15.69 12.88 -17.07
N THR A 179 -16.47 13.57 -17.90
CA THR A 179 -16.07 14.01 -19.26
C THR A 179 -15.22 15.29 -19.28
N ARG A 180 -14.98 15.94 -18.14
CA ARG A 180 -14.24 17.21 -18.05
C ARG A 180 -12.75 17.00 -17.81
N GLY A 181 -11.93 17.29 -18.81
CA GLY A 181 -10.47 17.30 -18.76
C GLY A 181 -9.87 18.52 -18.04
N SER A 182 -8.58 18.77 -18.30
CA SER A 182 -7.80 19.81 -17.61
C SER A 182 -8.15 21.24 -18.07
N LEU A 183 -8.64 22.06 -17.14
CA LEU A 183 -9.17 23.40 -17.42
C LEU A 183 -8.12 24.39 -17.94
N ALA A 184 -6.84 24.26 -17.58
CA ALA A 184 -5.79 25.21 -17.99
C ALA A 184 -5.49 25.21 -19.50
N TYR A 185 -5.85 24.12 -20.20
CA TYR A 185 -5.65 23.93 -21.64
C TYR A 185 -6.97 24.05 -22.42
N THR A 186 -8.12 24.11 -21.73
CA THR A 186 -9.45 24.12 -22.35
C THR A 186 -9.69 25.39 -23.16
N ALA A 187 -10.18 25.26 -24.40
CA ALA A 187 -10.38 26.39 -25.31
C ALA A 187 -11.60 27.27 -24.92
N PRO A 188 -11.60 28.59 -25.22
CA PRO A 188 -12.61 29.53 -24.72
C PRO A 188 -14.03 29.22 -25.18
N GLU A 189 -14.21 28.63 -26.36
CA GLU A 189 -15.51 28.16 -26.86
C GLU A 189 -16.06 26.98 -26.04
N ILE A 190 -15.20 26.05 -25.62
CA ILE A 190 -15.57 24.91 -24.76
C ILE A 190 -15.95 25.39 -23.36
N VAL A 191 -15.24 26.38 -22.83
CA VAL A 191 -15.59 27.06 -21.56
C VAL A 191 -16.96 27.76 -21.65
N LYS A 192 -17.32 28.29 -22.83
CA LYS A 192 -18.65 28.86 -23.13
C LYS A 192 -19.72 27.80 -23.41
N GLY A 193 -19.35 26.51 -23.48
CA GLY A 193 -20.28 25.39 -23.64
C GLY A 193 -20.52 24.91 -25.07
N THR A 194 -19.65 25.27 -26.03
CA THR A 194 -19.64 24.55 -27.33
C THR A 194 -19.00 23.17 -27.17
N ASP A 195 -19.26 22.29 -28.13
CA ASP A 195 -18.62 20.97 -28.18
C ASP A 195 -17.17 21.07 -28.70
N PHE A 196 -16.38 20.03 -28.44
CA PHE A 196 -14.99 19.90 -28.92
C PHE A 196 -14.91 19.82 -30.45
N SER A 197 -13.84 20.40 -30.98
CA SER A 197 -13.52 20.42 -32.41
C SER A 197 -12.01 20.38 -32.63
N VAL A 198 -11.59 20.15 -33.87
CA VAL A 198 -10.19 20.24 -34.32
C VAL A 198 -9.52 21.56 -33.86
N ALA A 199 -10.25 22.68 -33.90
CA ALA A 199 -9.73 23.98 -33.46
C ALA A 199 -9.46 24.06 -31.94
N SER A 200 -10.22 23.33 -31.10
CA SER A 200 -10.03 23.32 -29.65
C SER A 200 -8.81 22.49 -29.21
N ASP A 201 -8.46 21.44 -29.94
CA ASP A 201 -7.21 20.70 -29.73
C ASP A 201 -6.00 21.53 -30.19
N LEU A 202 -6.11 22.32 -31.26
CA LEU A 202 -5.05 23.25 -31.70
C LEU A 202 -4.81 24.40 -30.71
N TRP A 203 -5.86 24.91 -30.05
CA TRP A 203 -5.68 25.81 -28.90
C TRP A 203 -4.91 25.13 -27.76
N SER A 204 -5.28 23.88 -27.43
CA SER A 204 -4.65 23.12 -26.35
C SER A 204 -3.17 22.85 -26.63
N LEU A 205 -2.81 22.60 -27.90
CA LEU A 205 -1.43 22.55 -28.38
C LEU A 205 -0.69 23.88 -28.21
N GLY A 206 -1.35 25.02 -28.47
CA GLY A 206 -0.80 26.36 -28.19
C GLY A 206 -0.49 26.57 -26.70
N CYS A 207 -1.39 26.17 -25.81
CA CYS A 207 -1.15 26.20 -24.36
C CYS A 207 0.03 25.29 -23.95
N LEU A 208 0.15 24.10 -24.54
CA LEU A 208 1.22 23.15 -24.27
C LEU A 208 2.60 23.67 -24.73
N LEU A 209 2.69 24.21 -25.95
CA LEU A 209 3.92 24.82 -26.48
C LEU A 209 4.35 26.04 -25.63
N TYR A 210 3.41 26.89 -25.23
CA TYR A 210 3.65 28.01 -24.31
C TYR A 210 4.25 27.54 -22.97
N GLU A 211 3.70 26.48 -22.41
CA GLU A 211 4.15 25.92 -21.13
C GLU A 211 5.53 25.26 -21.24
N MET A 212 5.79 24.53 -22.32
CA MET A 212 7.10 23.94 -22.59
C MET A 212 8.21 25.01 -22.56
N PHE A 213 8.00 26.18 -23.16
CA PHE A 213 8.98 27.27 -23.18
C PHE A 213 9.04 28.11 -21.89
N SER A 214 7.92 28.30 -21.19
CA SER A 214 7.83 29.24 -20.04
C SER A 214 7.69 28.58 -18.66
N GLY A 215 7.58 27.25 -18.62
CA GLY A 215 7.48 26.46 -17.40
C GLY A 215 6.15 26.54 -16.65
N LYS A 216 5.11 27.10 -17.28
CA LYS A 216 3.75 27.31 -16.73
C LYS A 216 2.73 27.53 -17.86
N PRO A 217 1.46 27.13 -17.72
CA PRO A 217 0.46 27.36 -18.75
C PRO A 217 0.08 28.85 -18.85
N PRO A 218 -0.41 29.33 -20.00
CA PRO A 218 -0.69 30.75 -20.23
C PRO A 218 -1.82 31.31 -19.35
N PHE A 219 -2.73 30.46 -18.87
CA PHE A 219 -3.87 30.84 -18.03
C PHE A 219 -3.89 30.01 -16.75
N PHE A 220 -3.40 30.59 -15.65
CA PHE A 220 -3.34 29.95 -14.33
C PHE A 220 -3.86 30.87 -13.22
N SER A 221 -4.51 30.25 -12.21
CA SER A 221 -4.96 30.86 -10.94
C SER A 221 -5.33 29.76 -9.95
N GLU A 222 -5.37 30.09 -8.66
CA GLU A 222 -5.87 29.18 -7.61
C GLU A 222 -7.41 29.01 -7.69
N SER A 223 -8.11 30.05 -8.14
CA SER A 223 -9.56 30.05 -8.33
C SER A 223 -9.94 29.60 -9.75
N VAL A 224 -10.82 28.59 -9.84
CA VAL A 224 -11.40 28.09 -11.10
C VAL A 224 -12.12 29.21 -11.87
N SER A 225 -12.80 30.12 -11.17
CA SER A 225 -13.51 31.25 -11.78
C SER A 225 -12.53 32.22 -12.47
N GLU A 226 -11.39 32.50 -11.85
CA GLU A 226 -10.35 33.37 -12.42
C GLU A 226 -9.64 32.73 -13.61
N VAL A 227 -9.44 31.40 -13.60
CA VAL A 227 -8.92 30.67 -14.77
C VAL A 227 -9.89 30.79 -15.94
N ILE A 228 -11.19 30.59 -15.70
CA ILE A 228 -12.26 30.78 -16.69
C ILE A 228 -12.27 32.22 -17.22
N GLU A 229 -12.21 33.22 -16.35
CA GLU A 229 -12.17 34.64 -16.72
C GLU A 229 -10.93 34.97 -17.57
N LYS A 230 -9.75 34.49 -17.18
CA LYS A 230 -8.50 34.65 -17.95
C LYS A 230 -8.59 33.97 -19.33
N ILE A 231 -9.11 32.75 -19.41
CA ILE A 231 -9.29 32.04 -20.69
C ILE A 231 -10.25 32.79 -21.60
N VAL A 232 -11.35 33.33 -21.08
CA VAL A 232 -12.40 33.98 -21.89
C VAL A 232 -12.08 35.44 -22.26
N HIS A 233 -11.47 36.22 -21.36
CA HIS A 233 -11.39 37.69 -21.46
C HIS A 233 -9.97 38.28 -21.48
N LYS A 234 -8.93 37.53 -21.10
CA LYS A 234 -7.56 38.06 -21.01
C LYS A 234 -6.63 37.44 -22.06
N ASP A 235 -5.91 38.27 -22.78
CA ASP A 235 -4.88 37.80 -23.72
C ASP A 235 -3.67 37.21 -22.95
N PRO A 236 -2.96 36.22 -23.53
CA PRO A 236 -1.79 35.64 -22.89
C PRO A 236 -0.69 36.70 -22.74
N SER A 237 -0.02 36.71 -21.59
CA SER A 237 1.29 37.38 -21.48
C SER A 237 2.26 36.74 -22.47
N PRO A 238 3.31 37.45 -22.95
CA PRO A 238 4.38 36.77 -23.68
C PRO A 238 5.00 35.65 -22.81
N PRO A 239 5.35 34.49 -23.38
CA PRO A 239 6.03 33.43 -22.67
C PRO A 239 7.43 33.88 -22.27
N ILE A 240 7.67 33.96 -20.96
CA ILE A 240 8.96 34.33 -20.35
C ILE A 240 9.44 33.11 -19.57
N PRO A 241 10.67 32.60 -19.82
CA PRO A 241 11.28 31.52 -19.04
C PRO A 241 11.35 31.85 -17.54
N LYS A 242 11.52 30.85 -16.68
CA LYS A 242 11.67 31.08 -15.23
C LYS A 242 13.02 31.71 -14.91
N ASP A 243 14.08 31.25 -15.57
CA ASP A 243 15.38 31.91 -15.53
C ASP A 243 15.40 33.10 -16.50
N SER A 244 15.56 34.30 -15.94
CA SER A 244 15.66 35.57 -16.68
C SER A 244 16.96 35.75 -17.44
N SER A 245 17.94 34.85 -17.28
CA SER A 245 19.19 34.82 -18.05
C SER A 245 19.03 34.21 -19.44
N LEU A 246 17.97 33.43 -19.67
CA LEU A 246 17.75 32.68 -20.90
C LEU A 246 17.23 33.54 -22.07
N PRO A 247 17.43 33.11 -23.33
CA PRO A 247 16.90 33.81 -24.50
C PRO A 247 15.38 33.99 -24.46
N LYS A 248 14.91 35.15 -24.92
CA LYS A 248 13.48 35.39 -25.16
C LYS A 248 13.01 34.63 -26.39
N ALA A 249 11.71 34.30 -26.42
CA ALA A 249 11.03 33.68 -27.56
C ALA A 249 11.32 34.42 -28.88
N SER A 250 11.58 33.67 -29.95
CA SER A 250 11.73 34.20 -31.31
C SER A 250 10.41 34.84 -31.80
N PRO A 251 10.47 35.80 -32.75
CA PRO A 251 9.26 36.37 -33.35
C PRO A 251 8.39 35.30 -34.04
N ASP A 252 9.00 34.25 -34.59
CA ASP A 252 8.27 33.12 -35.19
C ASP A 252 7.54 32.29 -34.13
N PHE A 253 8.17 32.03 -32.98
CA PHE A 253 7.49 31.32 -31.88
C PHE A 253 6.35 32.16 -31.28
N MET A 254 6.56 33.47 -31.15
CA MET A 254 5.52 34.42 -30.74
C MET A 254 4.32 34.43 -31.71
N ASN A 255 4.59 34.46 -33.03
CA ASN A 255 3.53 34.48 -34.05
C ASN A 255 2.76 33.16 -34.13
N LEU A 256 3.45 32.02 -33.93
CA LEU A 256 2.82 30.70 -33.81
C LEU A 256 1.83 30.66 -32.63
N LEU A 257 2.25 31.14 -31.47
CA LEU A 257 1.43 31.15 -30.26
C LEU A 257 0.25 32.13 -30.38
N ASP A 258 0.45 33.31 -30.95
CA ASP A 258 -0.65 34.25 -31.25
C ASP A 258 -1.69 33.63 -32.20
N GLY A 259 -1.26 32.90 -33.23
CA GLY A 259 -2.14 32.17 -34.14
C GLY A 259 -2.93 31.03 -33.46
N LEU A 260 -2.29 30.25 -32.59
CA LEU A 260 -2.94 29.13 -31.89
C LEU A 260 -3.82 29.58 -30.71
N LEU A 261 -3.47 30.67 -30.03
CA LEU A 261 -4.18 31.21 -28.86
C LEU A 261 -5.21 32.30 -29.21
N GLN A 262 -5.70 32.32 -30.46
CA GLN A 262 -6.85 33.13 -30.84
C GLN A 262 -8.12 32.68 -30.08
N LYS A 263 -8.76 33.63 -29.40
CA LYS A 263 -10.00 33.43 -28.61
C LYS A 263 -11.21 33.05 -29.48
N ASP A 264 -11.17 33.40 -30.76
CA ASP A 264 -12.17 33.10 -31.78
C ASP A 264 -11.68 31.90 -32.62
N PRO A 265 -12.35 30.73 -32.57
CA PRO A 265 -11.91 29.54 -33.30
C PRO A 265 -11.95 29.70 -34.82
N GLN A 266 -12.68 30.68 -35.38
CA GLN A 266 -12.69 30.97 -36.82
C GLN A 266 -11.46 31.80 -37.26
N LYS A 267 -10.75 32.43 -36.33
CA LYS A 267 -9.51 33.19 -36.58
C LYS A 267 -8.25 32.40 -36.20
N ARG A 268 -8.42 31.29 -35.48
CA ARG A 268 -7.34 30.43 -34.99
C ARG A 268 -6.62 29.74 -36.16
N LEU A 269 -5.31 29.59 -36.01
CA LEU A 269 -4.43 29.01 -37.02
C LEU A 269 -4.91 27.59 -37.42
N THR A 270 -5.26 27.41 -38.69
CA THR A 270 -5.74 26.13 -39.23
C THR A 270 -4.57 25.19 -39.51
N TRP A 271 -4.85 23.89 -39.66
CA TRP A 271 -3.84 22.87 -40.02
C TRP A 271 -2.96 23.26 -41.22
N ALA A 272 -3.54 23.86 -42.26
CA ALA A 272 -2.81 24.29 -43.46
C ALA A 272 -1.88 25.50 -43.19
N GLY A 273 -2.21 26.36 -42.23
CA GLY A 273 -1.33 27.43 -41.76
C GLY A 273 -0.26 26.91 -40.80
N LEU A 274 -0.65 26.05 -39.86
CA LEU A 274 0.22 25.46 -38.84
C LEU A 274 1.38 24.68 -39.47
N LEU A 275 1.11 23.78 -40.42
CA LEU A 275 2.13 22.97 -41.10
C LEU A 275 3.08 23.80 -41.98
N ARG A 276 2.69 25.02 -42.35
CA ARG A 276 3.49 25.96 -43.17
C ARG A 276 4.13 27.09 -42.35
N HIS A 277 4.00 27.06 -41.02
CA HIS A 277 4.45 28.14 -40.16
C HIS A 277 6.00 28.22 -40.12
N PRO A 278 6.63 29.39 -40.30
CA PRO A 278 8.09 29.54 -40.43
C PRO A 278 8.88 28.96 -39.24
N PHE A 279 8.28 29.00 -38.04
CA PHE A 279 8.82 28.36 -36.84
C PHE A 279 9.29 26.92 -37.04
N TRP A 280 8.66 26.13 -37.93
CA TRP A 280 9.02 24.72 -38.16
C TRP A 280 10.21 24.50 -39.10
N LYS A 281 10.78 25.56 -39.72
CA LYS A 281 11.97 25.48 -40.59
C LYS A 281 11.89 24.35 -41.64
N ASP A 282 10.78 24.32 -42.39
CA ASP A 282 10.50 23.36 -43.46
C ASP A 282 10.44 21.85 -43.06
N ALA A 283 10.30 21.54 -41.77
CA ALA A 283 10.18 20.15 -41.29
C ALA A 283 9.00 19.34 -41.88
N PHE A 284 7.98 20.02 -42.43
CA PHE A 284 6.78 19.40 -43.01
C PHE A 284 6.66 19.51 -44.54
N THR A 285 7.59 20.19 -45.23
CA THR A 285 7.48 20.50 -46.67
C THR A 285 8.27 19.55 -47.58
N ARG A 286 8.96 18.55 -47.01
CA ARG A 286 9.63 17.45 -47.75
C ARG A 286 9.01 16.08 -47.44
N ARG A 287 8.16 15.56 -48.33
CA ARG A 287 7.91 14.10 -48.45
C ARG A 287 7.29 13.57 -49.76
N ASP A 288 7.08 14.40 -50.79
CA ASP A 288 6.51 13.96 -52.09
C ASP A 288 7.56 13.78 -53.22
N GLN A 289 8.85 13.90 -52.92
CA GLN A 289 9.97 13.61 -53.82
C GLN A 289 11.07 12.90 -53.03
N ASP A 290 11.06 11.56 -53.08
CA ASP A 290 12.21 10.64 -52.90
C ASP A 290 11.67 9.19 -52.96
N SER A 291 11.38 8.72 -54.18
CA SER A 291 10.86 7.37 -54.45
C SER A 291 11.55 6.66 -55.62
N SER A 292 12.82 7.03 -55.86
CA SER A 292 13.72 6.40 -56.84
C SER A 292 15.18 6.67 -56.47
N THR A 293 16.04 5.65 -56.53
CA THR A 293 17.53 5.68 -56.32
C THR A 293 17.99 6.22 -54.95
N GLU A 294 18.84 5.57 -54.16
CA GLU A 294 19.81 4.51 -54.46
C GLU A 294 20.20 3.70 -53.19
N ASP A 295 20.60 2.44 -53.35
CA ASP A 295 21.36 1.71 -52.34
C ASP A 295 22.84 2.18 -52.35
N SER A 296 23.48 2.35 -51.19
CA SER A 296 24.78 1.69 -50.88
C SER A 296 25.49 2.22 -49.62
N SER A 297 26.09 1.28 -48.87
CA SER A 297 26.96 1.48 -47.68
C SER A 297 26.28 2.11 -46.45
N ILE A 298 26.63 1.76 -45.20
CA ILE A 298 27.81 1.03 -44.70
C ILE A 298 27.39 -0.30 -44.04
N SER A 299 28.27 -1.31 -44.10
CA SER A 299 28.12 -2.61 -43.42
C SER A 299 29.44 -3.07 -42.82
N ARG A 300 29.41 -3.70 -41.62
CA ARG A 300 30.16 -4.94 -41.26
C ARG A 300 30.07 -5.32 -39.78
N ASN A 301 30.32 -6.61 -39.52
CA ASN A 301 30.52 -7.32 -38.24
C ASN A 301 29.26 -7.46 -37.35
N MET A 302 28.87 -8.65 -36.85
CA MET A 302 29.32 -10.05 -36.99
C MET A 302 28.05 -10.93 -36.89
N MET A 303 27.75 -11.84 -37.82
CA MET A 303 28.33 -13.17 -38.13
C MET A 303 27.55 -14.34 -37.49
N GLU A 304 27.52 -15.48 -38.17
CA GLU A 304 26.54 -16.59 -38.08
C GLU A 304 26.98 -17.70 -37.05
N CYS A 305 26.36 -18.87 -36.86
CA CYS A 305 25.44 -19.67 -37.71
C CYS A 305 24.71 -20.83 -36.97
N SER A 306 23.56 -21.26 -37.52
CA SER A 306 22.93 -22.62 -37.49
C SER A 306 22.66 -23.34 -36.14
N GLY A 307 21.61 -24.16 -35.96
CA GLY A 307 20.47 -24.63 -36.78
C GLY A 307 19.41 -25.28 -35.84
N SER A 308 18.32 -25.92 -36.27
CA SER A 308 17.88 -26.39 -37.60
C SER A 308 16.33 -26.44 -37.72
N GLN A 309 15.85 -26.76 -38.94
CA GLN A 309 14.50 -27.14 -39.43
C GLN A 309 13.47 -27.62 -38.37
N ASP A 310 12.16 -27.36 -38.49
CA ASP A 310 11.28 -28.01 -39.49
C ASP A 310 10.02 -27.19 -39.93
N ALA A 311 9.12 -27.80 -40.72
CA ALA A 311 8.35 -27.12 -41.78
C ALA A 311 6.81 -27.03 -41.65
N LYS A 312 6.26 -26.23 -42.60
CA LYS A 312 4.90 -26.24 -43.23
C LYS A 312 3.76 -25.40 -42.63
N GLU A 313 3.24 -24.55 -43.53
CA GLU A 313 1.93 -23.89 -43.47
C GLU A 313 0.77 -24.87 -43.71
N ARG A 314 -0.46 -24.46 -43.35
CA ARG A 314 -1.68 -24.81 -44.11
C ARG A 314 -2.61 -23.61 -44.25
N VAL A 315 -3.10 -23.42 -45.47
CA VAL A 315 -4.03 -22.36 -45.89
C VAL A 315 -5.48 -22.82 -45.71
N TRP A 316 -6.40 -21.88 -45.43
CA TRP A 316 -7.76 -21.98 -45.98
C TRP A 316 -8.33 -20.59 -46.28
N SER A 317 -8.88 -20.43 -47.49
CA SER A 317 -9.64 -19.26 -47.94
C SER A 317 -10.96 -19.69 -48.61
N PRO A 318 -12.08 -18.99 -48.35
CA PRO A 318 -13.33 -19.10 -49.11
C PRO A 318 -13.71 -17.71 -49.74
N PRO A 319 -14.77 -17.58 -50.57
CA PRO A 319 -14.54 -17.52 -52.01
C PRO A 319 -15.06 -16.22 -52.68
N SER A 320 -14.76 -16.06 -53.97
CA SER A 320 -15.14 -14.90 -54.78
C SER A 320 -16.52 -15.00 -55.43
N GLY A 321 -17.18 -13.85 -55.58
CA GLY A 321 -18.38 -13.64 -56.40
C GLY A 321 -18.30 -12.27 -57.08
N GLN A 322 -18.75 -12.14 -58.34
CA GLN A 322 -18.48 -10.98 -59.18
C GLN A 322 -19.64 -10.00 -59.32
N ALA A 323 -19.33 -8.70 -59.30
CA ALA A 323 -20.05 -7.65 -60.05
C ALA A 323 -19.09 -6.47 -60.33
N ARG A 324 -19.31 -5.72 -61.41
CA ARG A 324 -18.48 -4.55 -61.80
C ARG A 324 -19.11 -3.23 -61.34
N GLY A 325 -18.26 -2.28 -60.93
CA GLY A 325 -18.60 -0.86 -60.74
C GLY A 325 -17.31 -0.03 -60.66
N GLU A 326 -17.30 1.17 -61.26
CA GLU A 326 -16.09 1.98 -61.45
C GLU A 326 -16.11 3.28 -60.61
N ARG A 327 -14.91 3.76 -60.25
CA ARG A 327 -14.52 5.15 -59.86
C ARG A 327 -14.66 5.65 -58.41
N SER A 328 -13.80 6.64 -58.15
CA SER A 328 -13.59 7.45 -56.94
C SER A 328 -12.93 6.74 -55.76
N GLY A 329 -11.90 7.38 -55.19
CA GLY A 329 -11.11 6.84 -54.08
C GLY A 329 -11.85 6.95 -52.75
N GLN A 330 -12.05 5.81 -52.09
CA GLN A 330 -12.76 5.76 -50.81
C GLN A 330 -11.79 5.95 -49.63
N ARG A 331 -12.15 6.86 -48.71
CA ARG A 331 -11.68 6.78 -47.32
C ARG A 331 -12.13 5.43 -46.73
N PRO A 332 -11.36 4.80 -45.82
CA PRO A 332 -11.79 3.58 -45.12
C PRO A 332 -12.91 3.90 -44.11
N SER A 333 -14.13 4.11 -44.60
CA SER A 333 -15.30 4.46 -43.79
C SER A 333 -15.92 3.23 -43.11
N ARG A 334 -15.22 2.66 -42.13
CA ARG A 334 -15.92 2.00 -41.02
C ARG A 334 -16.57 3.08 -40.15
N PRO A 335 -17.86 2.96 -39.78
CA PRO A 335 -18.42 3.82 -38.75
C PRO A 335 -17.78 3.46 -37.41
N TRP A 336 -17.29 4.44 -36.66
CA TRP A 336 -16.92 4.26 -35.24
C TRP A 336 -18.16 4.09 -34.31
N ARG A 337 -19.37 3.95 -34.90
CA ARG A 337 -20.59 3.58 -34.17
C ARG A 337 -20.57 2.11 -33.84
N LEU A 338 -20.82 1.80 -32.58
CA LEU A 338 -20.92 0.45 -32.05
C LEU A 338 -22.28 -0.15 -32.40
N GLU A 339 -22.33 -1.06 -33.39
CA GLU A 339 -23.58 -1.77 -33.75
C GLU A 339 -23.84 -2.99 -32.85
N ASP A 340 -22.81 -3.62 -32.29
CA ASP A 340 -22.92 -4.63 -31.22
C ASP A 340 -21.84 -4.41 -30.13
N PRO A 341 -22.22 -4.07 -28.88
CA PRO A 341 -21.29 -3.99 -27.74
C PRO A 341 -20.54 -5.29 -27.41
N ALA A 342 -21.02 -6.46 -27.86
CA ALA A 342 -20.39 -7.74 -27.56
C ALA A 342 -19.01 -7.92 -28.19
N GLU A 343 -18.69 -7.24 -29.30
CA GLU A 343 -17.36 -7.32 -29.92
C GLU A 343 -16.26 -6.65 -29.08
N LEU A 344 -16.60 -5.57 -28.35
CA LEU A 344 -15.67 -4.84 -27.47
C LEU A 344 -15.58 -5.46 -26.06
N ARG A 345 -15.56 -6.80 -25.98
CA ARG A 345 -15.41 -7.52 -24.70
C ARG A 345 -13.95 -7.90 -24.40
N PRO A 346 -13.52 -7.85 -23.13
CA PRO A 346 -12.18 -8.26 -22.74
C PRO A 346 -12.00 -9.77 -22.95
N LYS A 347 -10.76 -10.21 -23.19
CA LYS A 347 -10.44 -11.64 -23.42
C LYS A 347 -10.64 -12.48 -22.15
N ASN A 348 -11.87 -12.97 -21.97
CA ASN A 348 -12.27 -13.78 -20.83
C ASN A 348 -11.79 -15.24 -20.94
N THR A 349 -11.24 -15.77 -19.86
CA THR A 349 -10.95 -17.20 -19.70
C THR A 349 -12.15 -17.93 -19.10
N LEU A 350 -12.84 -18.75 -19.89
CA LEU A 350 -13.85 -19.69 -19.37
C LEU A 350 -13.26 -21.10 -19.32
N GLY A 351 -13.23 -21.70 -18.12
CA GLY A 351 -12.78 -23.08 -17.91
C GLY A 351 -11.80 -23.25 -16.74
N GLY A 352 -12.32 -23.28 -15.51
CA GLY A 352 -11.56 -23.71 -14.32
C GLY A 352 -11.58 -22.74 -13.12
N GLN A 353 -12.31 -23.16 -12.08
CA GLN A 353 -12.10 -22.90 -10.64
C GLN A 353 -11.58 -21.54 -10.12
N LEU A 354 -12.43 -20.93 -9.27
CA LEU A 354 -12.11 -20.37 -7.94
C LEU A 354 -10.73 -19.68 -7.73
N ASN A 355 -10.73 -18.34 -7.73
CA ASN A 355 -10.10 -17.53 -6.67
C ASN A 355 -10.57 -16.05 -6.78
N GLU A 356 -11.07 -15.46 -5.70
CA GLU A 356 -10.32 -14.67 -4.70
C GLU A 356 -9.54 -13.46 -5.27
N SER A 357 -10.10 -12.27 -5.06
CA SER A 357 -9.39 -10.97 -4.94
C SER A 357 -10.35 -10.01 -4.19
N MET A 358 -10.01 -9.07 -3.28
CA MET A 358 -8.83 -8.23 -3.06
C MET A 358 -8.58 -7.24 -4.23
N PHE A 359 -8.38 -5.92 -4.09
CA PHE A 359 -8.35 -4.99 -2.93
C PHE A 359 -8.67 -3.55 -3.44
N LEU A 360 -8.61 -2.41 -2.73
CA LEU A 360 -8.05 -2.08 -1.39
C LEU A 360 -8.97 -1.13 -0.58
N LEU A 361 -8.60 0.14 -0.33
CA LEU A 361 -9.30 1.11 0.54
C LEU A 361 -8.74 2.55 0.41
N SER A 362 -9.59 3.53 0.80
CA SER A 362 -9.30 4.82 1.47
C SER A 362 -8.40 5.91 0.85
N SER A 363 -8.82 7.16 1.09
CA SER A 363 -8.07 8.41 0.91
C SER A 363 -7.34 8.87 2.20
N ARG A 364 -6.53 9.93 2.08
CA ARG A 364 -5.71 10.59 3.14
C ARG A 364 -6.41 11.83 3.76
N PRO A 365 -5.83 12.42 4.82
CA PRO A 365 -5.66 13.88 4.93
C PRO A 365 -4.18 14.31 5.11
N THR A 366 -3.95 15.62 5.26
CA THR A 366 -2.66 16.33 5.18
C THR A 366 -2.07 16.79 6.54
N PRO A 367 -0.77 17.14 6.62
CA PRO A 367 -0.08 17.46 7.87
C PRO A 367 -0.16 18.94 8.27
N ARG A 368 0.09 19.24 9.56
CA ARG A 368 0.46 20.58 10.05
C ARG A 368 1.57 20.55 11.10
N THR A 369 2.48 21.50 10.91
CA THR A 369 3.52 22.08 11.77
C THR A 369 3.55 21.72 13.27
N SER A 370 4.75 21.38 13.76
CA SER A 370 5.12 21.46 15.17
C SER A 370 6.39 22.32 15.35
N THR A 371 6.28 23.40 16.13
CA THR A 371 7.38 24.25 16.56
C THR A 371 7.62 24.02 18.05
N ALA A 372 8.85 23.68 18.45
CA ALA A 372 9.21 23.41 19.84
C ALA A 372 10.46 24.21 20.24
N VAL A 373 10.28 25.24 21.07
CA VAL A 373 11.33 26.06 21.71
C VAL A 373 10.77 26.55 23.05
N GLY A 374 11.62 26.64 24.09
CA GLY A 374 11.30 27.29 25.37
C GLY A 374 11.25 26.33 26.55
N SER A 375 12.11 26.55 27.55
CA SER A 375 12.32 25.68 28.72
C SER A 375 12.51 26.49 30.00
N SER A 376 12.44 25.82 31.17
CA SER A 376 13.00 26.25 32.48
C SER A 376 12.42 27.55 33.09
N PRO A 377 12.73 27.89 34.37
CA PRO A 377 13.43 27.15 35.43
C PRO A 377 12.47 26.51 36.46
N GLY A 378 12.88 25.66 37.40
CA GLY A 378 14.21 25.09 37.73
C GLY A 378 13.98 23.94 38.75
N GLU A 379 14.89 23.51 39.63
CA GLU A 379 16.32 23.79 39.93
C GLU A 379 16.95 22.39 40.29
N ASP A 380 18.14 22.12 40.86
CA ASP A 380 19.18 22.92 41.55
C ASP A 380 20.59 22.28 41.32
N VAL A 381 21.39 21.95 42.35
CA VAL A 381 22.86 21.76 42.29
C VAL A 381 23.35 20.38 42.74
N ALA A 382 24.29 19.81 41.97
CA ALA A 382 25.46 19.07 42.46
C ALA A 382 26.57 19.06 41.38
N GLN A 383 27.86 19.04 41.77
CA GLN A 383 29.01 19.29 40.88
C GLN A 383 29.97 18.09 40.73
N SER A 384 30.51 17.88 39.52
CA SER A 384 31.93 17.59 39.25
C SER A 384 32.19 17.53 37.73
N SER A 385 33.47 17.53 37.32
CA SER A 385 33.92 18.01 35.99
C SER A 385 34.75 16.93 35.21
N PRO A 386 35.51 17.26 34.13
CA PRO A 386 35.04 16.94 32.79
C PRO A 386 36.00 16.07 31.95
N GLN A 387 35.50 15.36 30.91
CA GLN A 387 36.21 15.21 29.62
C GLN A 387 35.43 14.44 28.54
N LYS A 388 35.80 14.71 27.28
CA LYS A 388 35.72 13.86 26.07
C LYS A 388 34.35 13.37 25.59
N ALA A 389 34.02 13.73 24.36
CA ALA A 389 33.08 12.97 23.53
C ALA A 389 33.74 11.68 23.02
N PRO A 390 33.01 10.56 23.01
CA PRO A 390 33.17 9.50 22.01
C PRO A 390 31.77 8.97 21.57
N PRO A 391 31.66 7.87 20.78
CA PRO A 391 31.99 7.89 19.36
C PRO A 391 30.87 7.27 18.50
N SER A 392 31.12 7.14 17.20
CA SER A 392 30.36 6.23 16.34
C SER A 392 30.55 4.76 16.79
N THR A 393 29.49 4.13 17.29
CA THR A 393 29.40 2.66 17.44
C THR A 393 28.96 2.08 16.09
N LYS A 394 29.74 1.23 15.39
CA LYS A 394 30.26 -0.10 15.76
C LYS A 394 29.20 -1.00 16.39
N THR A 395 28.75 -1.96 15.60
CA THR A 395 27.80 -3.01 15.97
C THR A 395 28.39 -3.88 17.09
N THR A 396 27.84 -3.80 18.29
CA THR A 396 28.10 -4.74 19.39
C THR A 396 26.85 -5.57 19.66
N GLY A 397 27.01 -6.89 19.68
CA GLY A 397 25.92 -7.84 19.91
C GLY A 397 25.48 -7.86 21.37
N GLY A 398 24.58 -6.95 21.77
CA GLY A 398 23.91 -7.01 23.06
C GLY A 398 22.83 -8.09 23.09
N HIS A 399 22.98 -9.10 23.96
CA HIS A 399 21.91 -10.05 24.25
C HIS A 399 20.75 -9.36 24.98
N LEU A 400 19.76 -8.88 24.22
CA LEU A 400 18.46 -8.49 24.76
C LEU A 400 17.77 -9.71 25.38
N SER A 401 17.20 -9.54 26.57
CA SER A 401 16.47 -10.62 27.23
C SER A 401 15.17 -10.92 26.47
N GLN A 402 14.54 -12.06 26.76
CA GLN A 402 13.21 -12.34 26.23
C GLN A 402 12.17 -11.31 26.71
N GLN A 403 12.33 -10.80 27.93
CA GLN A 403 11.44 -9.78 28.51
C GLN A 403 11.56 -8.43 27.77
N ASP A 404 12.75 -8.09 27.26
CA ASP A 404 12.97 -6.89 26.42
C ASP A 404 12.41 -7.05 25.01
N MET A 405 12.38 -8.28 24.48
CA MET A 405 11.71 -8.57 23.22
C MET A 405 10.19 -8.48 23.38
N GLU A 406 9.64 -9.07 24.44
CA GLU A 406 8.20 -9.01 24.73
C GLU A 406 7.69 -7.60 25.03
N SER A 407 8.51 -6.71 25.64
CA SER A 407 8.14 -5.30 25.83
C SER A 407 8.14 -4.54 24.50
N GLN A 408 9.19 -4.67 23.68
CA GLN A 408 9.26 -4.09 22.32
C GLN A 408 8.10 -4.58 21.43
N MET A 409 7.64 -5.82 21.60
CA MET A 409 6.47 -6.35 20.88
C MET A 409 5.15 -5.74 21.37
N ARG A 410 4.99 -5.45 22.67
CA ARG A 410 3.79 -4.80 23.24
C ARG A 410 3.62 -3.37 22.74
N GLU A 411 4.72 -2.63 22.57
CA GLU A 411 4.71 -1.28 21.97
C GLU A 411 4.21 -1.29 20.52
N LEU A 412 4.42 -2.38 19.78
CA LEU A 412 4.09 -2.48 18.36
C LEU A 412 2.66 -2.99 18.08
N ILE A 413 1.85 -3.32 19.10
CA ILE A 413 0.50 -3.87 18.91
C ILE A 413 -0.43 -2.84 18.24
N TYR A 414 -0.45 -1.62 18.77
CA TYR A 414 -1.34 -0.53 18.36
C TYR A 414 -0.55 0.57 17.67
N THR A 415 -1.05 1.10 16.56
CA THR A 415 -0.40 2.20 15.81
C THR A 415 -1.25 3.46 15.77
N ASP A 416 -0.63 4.64 15.70
CA ASP A 416 -1.35 5.94 15.63
C ASP A 416 -2.35 5.98 14.46
N ALA A 417 -2.00 5.32 13.35
CA ALA A 417 -2.85 5.18 12.16
C ALA A 417 -4.12 4.32 12.40
N GLU A 418 -4.20 3.59 13.51
CA GLU A 418 -5.40 2.89 13.99
C GLU A 418 -6.16 3.69 15.06
N LEU A 419 -5.47 4.58 15.77
CA LEU A 419 -6.02 5.45 16.82
C LEU A 419 -6.55 6.80 16.27
N VAL A 420 -6.60 6.99 14.95
CA VAL A 420 -7.20 8.20 14.34
C VAL A 420 -8.68 8.31 14.71
N VAL A 421 -9.02 9.34 15.48
CA VAL A 421 -10.41 9.74 15.76
C VAL A 421 -11.00 10.46 14.56
N THR A 422 -12.27 10.25 14.29
CA THR A 422 -13.06 11.01 13.31
C THR A 422 -14.41 11.36 13.93
N PRO A 423 -14.98 12.54 13.64
CA PRO A 423 -16.23 12.97 14.27
C PRO A 423 -17.39 12.02 13.95
N ILE A 424 -18.39 12.02 14.81
CA ILE A 424 -19.67 11.33 14.63
C ILE A 424 -20.64 12.27 13.89
N ILE A 425 -20.60 13.56 14.20
CA ILE A 425 -21.34 14.63 13.50
C ILE A 425 -20.81 14.78 12.06
N ASP A 426 -21.71 15.03 11.12
CA ASP A 426 -21.46 15.24 9.67
C ASP A 426 -20.59 14.20 8.96
N ASN A 427 -20.41 13.02 9.56
CA ASN A 427 -19.56 11.97 9.02
C ASN A 427 -20.20 11.31 7.79
N PRO A 428 -19.68 11.53 6.56
CA PRO A 428 -20.33 11.07 5.33
C PRO A 428 -20.24 9.56 5.13
N LYS A 429 -19.52 8.83 6.00
CA LYS A 429 -19.48 7.36 6.04
C LYS A 429 -20.60 6.75 6.90
N ILE A 430 -21.29 7.58 7.70
CA ILE A 430 -22.42 7.22 8.59
C ILE A 430 -23.72 7.77 8.00
N MET A 431 -23.80 9.10 7.85
CA MET A 431 -24.97 9.80 7.31
C MET A 431 -24.54 11.16 6.75
N LYS A 432 -24.93 11.46 5.50
CA LYS A 432 -24.77 12.80 4.93
C LYS A 432 -25.91 13.69 5.41
N GLN A 433 -25.66 14.59 6.35
CA GLN A 433 -26.63 15.63 6.70
C GLN A 433 -26.67 16.70 5.61
N PRO A 434 -27.83 17.33 5.33
CA PRO A 434 -27.88 18.53 4.52
C PRO A 434 -27.23 19.68 5.30
N PRO A 435 -26.47 20.60 4.64
CA PRO A 435 -25.86 21.73 5.34
C PRO A 435 -26.94 22.58 6.00
N ILE A 436 -26.69 22.99 7.25
CA ILE A 436 -27.61 23.84 8.01
C ILE A 436 -27.75 25.18 7.28
N LYS A 437 -28.99 25.59 7.03
CA LYS A 437 -29.34 26.86 6.38
C LYS A 437 -30.31 27.61 7.27
N PHE A 438 -30.07 28.90 7.43
CA PHE A 438 -31.01 29.87 8.00
C PHE A 438 -31.50 30.81 6.88
N ASP A 439 -32.66 31.42 7.07
CA ASP A 439 -33.19 32.49 6.22
C ASP A 439 -32.91 33.84 6.91
N PRO A 440 -32.07 34.72 6.33
CA PRO A 440 -31.81 36.05 6.88
C PRO A 440 -33.08 36.91 7.05
N LYS A 441 -34.14 36.66 6.27
CA LYS A 441 -35.41 37.42 6.33
C LYS A 441 -36.31 37.03 7.50
N VAL A 442 -36.04 35.87 8.13
CA VAL A 442 -36.78 35.32 9.27
C VAL A 442 -35.97 35.45 10.57
N LEU A 443 -34.80 36.09 10.51
CA LEU A 443 -33.99 36.40 11.69
C LEU A 443 -34.43 37.74 12.28
N HIS A 444 -34.87 37.76 13.54
CA HIS A 444 -35.20 39.01 14.25
C HIS A 444 -33.95 39.70 14.84
N LEU A 445 -32.79 39.51 14.18
CA LEU A 445 -31.47 40.02 14.55
C LEU A 445 -30.74 40.46 13.27
N PRO A 446 -29.75 41.35 13.35
CA PRO A 446 -28.85 41.57 12.24
C PRO A 446 -28.07 40.28 11.91
N ALA A 447 -28.26 39.76 10.69
CA ALA A 447 -27.58 38.58 10.18
C ALA A 447 -26.11 38.89 9.81
N TYR A 448 -25.28 39.15 10.83
CA TYR A 448 -23.86 39.44 10.67
C TYR A 448 -23.08 38.26 10.06
N SER A 449 -22.07 38.56 9.24
CA SER A 449 -21.10 37.57 8.79
C SER A 449 -20.14 37.18 9.92
N VAL A 450 -19.46 36.04 9.77
CA VAL A 450 -18.44 35.56 10.71
C VAL A 450 -17.38 36.64 10.97
N ASP A 451 -16.83 37.23 9.92
CA ASP A 451 -15.75 38.22 9.99
C ASP A 451 -16.21 39.47 10.75
N ARG A 452 -17.46 39.88 10.51
CA ARG A 452 -18.08 41.01 11.22
C ARG A 452 -18.28 40.68 12.70
N LEU A 453 -18.74 39.48 13.04
CA LEU A 453 -18.90 39.02 14.43
C LEU A 453 -17.56 38.94 15.18
N VAL A 454 -16.48 38.48 14.53
CA VAL A 454 -15.13 38.54 15.09
C VAL A 454 -14.71 40.00 15.35
N SER A 455 -15.01 40.92 14.42
CA SER A 455 -14.64 42.34 14.52
C SER A 455 -15.47 43.20 15.50
N LEU A 456 -16.55 42.67 16.11
CA LEU A 456 -17.38 43.47 17.02
C LEU A 456 -16.61 43.89 18.27
N LYS A 457 -16.81 45.14 18.72
CA LYS A 457 -16.34 45.61 20.02
C LYS A 457 -17.19 44.97 21.12
N ASP A 458 -16.66 44.90 22.34
CA ASP A 458 -17.31 44.14 23.42
C ASP A 458 -18.69 44.71 23.81
N GLN A 459 -18.95 46.01 23.61
CA GLN A 459 -20.28 46.58 23.77
C GLN A 459 -21.26 46.04 22.71
N ASP A 460 -20.95 46.21 21.42
CA ASP A 460 -21.78 45.72 20.30
C ASP A 460 -21.99 44.19 20.38
N TRP A 461 -20.99 43.47 20.89
CA TRP A 461 -21.02 42.02 21.16
C TRP A 461 -21.99 41.69 22.30
N ASN A 462 -21.91 42.37 23.44
CA ASN A 462 -22.81 42.17 24.57
C ASN A 462 -24.28 42.50 24.22
N ASP A 463 -24.51 43.57 23.47
CA ASP A 463 -25.85 43.95 23.01
C ASP A 463 -26.43 42.88 22.06
N PHE A 464 -25.60 42.31 21.16
CA PHE A 464 -25.97 41.17 20.32
C PHE A 464 -26.28 39.91 21.15
N LEU A 465 -25.46 39.56 22.14
CA LEU A 465 -25.69 38.42 23.04
C LEU A 465 -27.00 38.55 23.82
N GLN A 466 -27.31 39.74 24.34
CA GLN A 466 -28.55 40.00 25.09
C GLN A 466 -29.79 39.86 24.18
N GLN A 467 -29.71 40.30 22.93
CA GLN A 467 -30.76 40.08 21.94
C GLN A 467 -30.94 38.59 21.62
N VAL A 468 -29.85 37.82 21.48
CA VAL A 468 -29.91 36.36 21.29
C VAL A 468 -30.62 35.66 22.47
N CYS A 469 -30.20 35.93 23.72
CA CYS A 469 -30.84 35.35 24.91
C CYS A 469 -32.35 35.67 24.97
N SER A 470 -32.74 36.93 24.78
CA SER A 470 -34.15 37.33 24.85
C SER A 470 -35.06 36.64 23.82
N GLN A 471 -34.52 36.21 22.66
CA GLN A 471 -35.27 35.46 21.65
C GLN A 471 -35.30 33.96 21.92
N VAL A 472 -34.25 33.40 22.56
CA VAL A 472 -34.23 32.01 23.03
C VAL A 472 -35.24 31.81 24.17
N ASP A 473 -35.18 32.65 25.20
CA ASP A 473 -35.97 32.54 26.43
C ASP A 473 -37.42 33.05 26.30
N CYS A 474 -37.82 33.59 25.15
CA CYS A 474 -39.19 34.09 24.93
C CYS A 474 -40.24 32.95 25.01
N ALA A 475 -41.25 33.13 25.87
CA ALA A 475 -42.34 32.16 26.04
C ALA A 475 -43.26 32.09 24.80
N GLU A 476 -43.65 30.87 24.42
CA GLU A 476 -44.40 30.59 23.19
C GLU A 476 -45.87 31.02 23.27
N LYS A 477 -46.35 31.73 22.24
CA LYS A 477 -47.77 32.12 22.08
C LYS A 477 -48.33 31.98 20.66
N THR A 478 -47.49 31.77 19.63
CA THR A 478 -47.93 31.64 18.22
C THR A 478 -46.99 30.71 17.42
N MET A 479 -47.52 30.05 16.38
CA MET A 479 -46.74 29.17 15.49
C MET A 479 -45.65 29.89 14.66
N GLY A 480 -45.68 31.22 14.58
CA GLY A 480 -44.60 31.99 13.98
C GLY A 480 -43.33 32.01 14.83
N ALA A 481 -43.48 32.00 16.17
CA ALA A 481 -42.37 32.14 17.10
C ALA A 481 -41.40 30.94 17.09
N SER A 482 -41.92 29.70 17.02
CA SER A 482 -41.07 28.51 16.91
C SER A 482 -40.28 28.48 15.59
N ARG A 483 -40.89 28.88 14.47
CA ARG A 483 -40.18 29.01 13.18
C ARG A 483 -39.04 30.03 13.25
N ALA A 484 -39.24 31.17 13.93
CA ALA A 484 -38.19 32.17 14.16
C ALA A 484 -37.09 31.65 15.10
N LYS A 485 -37.45 30.98 16.20
CA LYS A 485 -36.52 30.34 17.15
C LYS A 485 -35.65 29.27 16.47
N LEU A 486 -36.25 28.36 15.69
CA LEU A 486 -35.49 27.37 14.92
C LEU A 486 -34.54 28.03 13.93
N ASN A 487 -34.96 29.12 13.27
CA ASN A 487 -34.11 29.86 12.34
C ASN A 487 -32.92 30.54 13.03
N LEU A 488 -33.13 31.10 14.23
CA LEU A 488 -32.08 31.63 15.10
C LEU A 488 -31.08 30.54 15.50
N LEU A 489 -31.56 29.36 15.91
CA LEU A 489 -30.69 28.22 16.23
C LEU A 489 -29.89 27.73 15.01
N CYS A 490 -30.49 27.73 13.81
CA CYS A 490 -29.75 27.43 12.58
C CYS A 490 -28.69 28.49 12.24
N PHE A 491 -28.93 29.77 12.52
CA PHE A 491 -27.92 30.83 12.39
C PHE A 491 -26.78 30.63 13.38
N LEU A 492 -27.09 30.36 14.65
CA LEU A 492 -26.07 30.08 15.69
C LEU A 492 -25.22 28.84 15.35
N CYS A 493 -25.80 27.76 14.80
CA CYS A 493 -25.03 26.62 14.30
C CYS A 493 -24.00 27.01 13.23
N VAL A 494 -24.41 27.83 12.24
CA VAL A 494 -23.53 28.24 11.13
C VAL A 494 -22.41 29.16 11.65
N VAL A 495 -22.72 30.06 12.58
CA VAL A 495 -21.77 30.99 13.20
C VAL A 495 -20.79 30.28 14.14
N ALA A 496 -21.27 29.35 14.97
CA ALA A 496 -20.46 28.59 15.93
C ALA A 496 -19.52 27.57 15.26
N GLY A 497 -19.64 27.32 13.96
CA GLY A 497 -18.67 26.54 13.20
C GLY A 497 -17.29 27.20 13.05
N GLN A 498 -17.14 28.47 13.47
CA GLN A 498 -15.90 29.25 13.37
C GLN A 498 -15.29 29.54 14.74
N ARG A 499 -14.05 29.09 14.93
CA ARG A 499 -13.37 28.99 16.24
C ARG A 499 -13.37 30.27 17.05
N GLU A 500 -13.14 31.41 16.42
CA GLU A 500 -13.01 32.71 17.09
C GLU A 500 -14.36 33.18 17.64
N VAL A 501 -15.42 33.11 16.83
CA VAL A 501 -16.78 33.48 17.27
C VAL A 501 -17.29 32.47 18.30
N ALA A 502 -17.04 31.18 18.11
CA ALA A 502 -17.36 30.15 19.08
C ALA A 502 -16.66 30.37 20.44
N THR A 503 -15.41 30.85 20.42
CA THR A 503 -14.67 31.19 21.64
C THR A 503 -15.26 32.43 22.33
N ARG A 504 -15.67 33.48 21.59
CA ARG A 504 -16.36 34.65 22.19
C ARG A 504 -17.78 34.33 22.70
N LEU A 505 -18.47 33.37 22.07
CA LEU A 505 -19.77 32.86 22.55
C LEU A 505 -19.62 32.04 23.84
N LEU A 506 -18.60 31.19 23.94
CA LEU A 506 -18.29 30.40 25.16
C LEU A 506 -18.00 31.25 26.39
N HIS A 507 -17.29 32.38 26.22
CA HIS A 507 -16.99 33.29 27.31
C HIS A 507 -18.20 34.13 27.77
N SER A 508 -19.37 34.02 27.11
CA SER A 508 -20.62 34.59 27.60
C SER A 508 -21.37 33.60 28.51
N PRO A 509 -21.45 33.83 29.83
CA PRO A 509 -22.22 32.95 30.71
C PRO A 509 -23.72 32.97 30.40
N LEU A 510 -24.23 34.07 29.82
CA LEU A 510 -25.65 34.24 29.50
C LEU A 510 -26.11 33.30 28.38
N VAL A 511 -25.40 33.27 27.25
CA VAL A 511 -25.81 32.43 26.10
C VAL A 511 -25.71 30.95 26.43
N VAL A 512 -24.67 30.52 27.15
CA VAL A 512 -24.52 29.12 27.59
C VAL A 512 -25.66 28.75 28.56
N ALA A 513 -26.03 29.64 29.49
CA ALA A 513 -27.14 29.40 30.41
C ALA A 513 -28.52 29.31 29.72
N SER A 514 -28.87 30.28 28.85
CA SER A 514 -30.15 30.27 28.11
C SER A 514 -30.30 29.04 27.22
N LEU A 515 -29.24 28.63 26.53
CA LEU A 515 -29.24 27.40 25.71
C LEU A 515 -29.42 26.14 26.57
N MET A 516 -28.78 26.05 27.73
CA MET A 516 -28.92 24.91 28.64
C MET A 516 -30.29 24.83 29.30
N HIS A 517 -30.83 25.96 29.76
CA HIS A 517 -32.20 26.05 30.29
C HIS A 517 -33.24 25.61 29.23
N SER A 518 -33.03 26.01 27.98
CA SER A 518 -33.88 25.62 26.84
C SER A 518 -33.85 24.12 26.51
N LEU A 519 -32.79 23.37 26.85
CA LEU A 519 -32.77 21.91 26.66
C LEU A 519 -33.71 21.17 27.62
N VAL A 520 -33.84 21.68 28.86
CA VAL A 520 -34.69 21.10 29.91
C VAL A 520 -36.17 21.39 29.67
N ALA A 521 -36.50 22.57 29.12
CA ALA A 521 -37.88 22.98 28.87
C ALA A 521 -38.63 22.00 27.93
N SER A 522 -39.90 21.72 28.26
CA SER A 522 -40.74 20.72 27.58
C SER A 522 -41.39 21.20 26.28
N SER A 523 -41.38 22.52 25.99
CA SER A 523 -42.05 23.09 24.81
C SER A 523 -41.31 22.84 23.49
N TRP A 524 -39.97 22.83 23.53
CA TRP A 524 -39.13 22.73 22.34
C TRP A 524 -39.25 21.40 21.61
N THR A 525 -39.42 21.46 20.28
CA THR A 525 -39.50 20.27 19.44
C THR A 525 -38.15 19.55 19.34
N ALA A 526 -38.19 18.26 18.97
CA ALA A 526 -36.99 17.46 18.75
C ALA A 526 -36.00 18.10 17.75
N ARG A 527 -36.47 18.88 16.77
CA ARG A 527 -35.60 19.54 15.78
C ARG A 527 -34.88 20.75 16.37
N GLU A 528 -35.53 21.50 17.25
CA GLU A 528 -34.92 22.65 17.93
C GLU A 528 -33.94 22.18 19.00
N LYS A 529 -34.29 21.16 19.80
CA LYS A 529 -33.37 20.54 20.77
C LYS A 529 -32.10 20.00 20.13
N VAL A 530 -32.19 19.52 18.89
CA VAL A 530 -31.03 19.11 18.08
C VAL A 530 -30.19 20.31 17.64
N CYS A 531 -30.77 21.40 17.14
CA CYS A 531 -29.99 22.59 16.76
C CYS A 531 -29.36 23.30 17.97
N ILE A 532 -30.01 23.30 19.14
CA ILE A 532 -29.39 23.71 20.41
C ILE A 532 -28.18 22.82 20.68
N TRP A 533 -28.32 21.50 20.59
CA TRP A 533 -27.21 20.56 20.82
C TRP A 533 -26.07 20.68 19.80
N THR A 534 -26.35 20.91 18.52
CA THR A 534 -25.31 21.16 17.51
C THR A 534 -24.57 22.46 17.82
N THR A 535 -25.27 23.53 18.21
CA THR A 535 -24.65 24.80 18.62
C THR A 535 -23.73 24.58 19.83
N VAL A 536 -24.27 23.98 20.91
CA VAL A 536 -23.54 23.65 22.14
C VAL A 536 -22.32 22.76 21.86
N ASN A 537 -22.45 21.79 20.96
CA ASN A 537 -21.36 20.88 20.62
C ASN A 537 -20.24 21.59 19.85
N LEU A 538 -20.58 22.41 18.84
CA LEU A 538 -19.59 23.19 18.07
C LEU A 538 -18.80 24.12 19.01
N LEU A 539 -19.49 24.81 19.93
CA LEU A 539 -18.86 25.58 21.01
C LEU A 539 -17.87 24.71 21.82
N LEU A 540 -18.35 23.61 22.41
CA LEU A 540 -17.55 22.72 23.27
C LEU A 540 -16.40 21.99 22.54
N SER A 541 -16.45 21.89 21.21
CA SER A 541 -15.46 21.17 20.40
C SER A 541 -14.08 21.85 20.35
N HIS A 542 -13.99 23.13 20.71
CA HIS A 542 -12.76 23.89 20.58
C HIS A 542 -11.82 23.74 21.80
N PRO A 543 -10.49 23.60 21.58
CA PRO A 543 -9.53 23.28 22.64
C PRO A 543 -9.25 24.43 23.63
N ALA A 544 -9.99 25.54 23.57
CA ALA A 544 -9.95 26.62 24.57
C ALA A 544 -10.65 26.25 25.89
N LEU A 545 -11.33 25.09 25.96
CA LEU A 545 -12.17 24.68 27.09
C LEU A 545 -11.44 24.30 28.39
N SER A 546 -10.17 24.66 28.56
CA SER A 546 -9.37 24.32 29.74
C SER A 546 -9.73 25.10 31.02
N VAL A 547 -10.53 26.18 30.93
CA VAL A 547 -10.67 27.18 32.02
C VAL A 547 -12.12 27.64 32.29
N LEU A 548 -13.17 26.86 31.97
CA LEU A 548 -14.57 27.21 32.33
C LEU A 548 -15.18 26.21 33.34
N PRO A 549 -15.37 26.58 34.62
CA PRO A 549 -15.99 25.71 35.64
C PRO A 549 -17.51 25.58 35.56
N SER A 550 -18.17 26.32 34.67
CA SER A 550 -19.60 26.67 34.80
C SER A 550 -20.59 25.76 34.06
N LEU A 551 -20.13 24.74 33.32
CA LEU A 551 -21.04 23.80 32.65
C LEU A 551 -21.08 22.42 33.34
N PRO A 552 -22.19 22.04 34.01
CA PRO A 552 -22.35 20.73 34.62
C PRO A 552 -22.58 19.65 33.55
N THR A 553 -21.51 19.24 32.88
CA THR A 553 -21.55 18.30 31.75
C THR A 553 -22.14 16.93 32.13
N ILE A 554 -22.04 16.54 33.41
CA ILE A 554 -22.75 15.39 33.98
C ILE A 554 -24.26 15.52 33.76
N GLN A 555 -24.85 16.69 34.06
CA GLN A 555 -26.28 16.95 33.84
C GLN A 555 -26.62 16.92 32.35
N ALA A 556 -25.76 17.49 31.50
CA ALA A 556 -25.96 17.50 30.05
C ALA A 556 -25.97 16.08 29.44
N ILE A 557 -25.05 15.21 29.88
CA ILE A 557 -25.02 13.78 29.51
C ILE A 557 -26.26 13.04 30.06
N THR A 558 -26.68 13.32 31.30
CA THR A 558 -27.91 12.76 31.89
C THR A 558 -29.15 13.14 31.07
N LEU A 559 -29.33 14.43 30.77
CA LEU A 559 -30.47 14.93 29.99
C LEU A 559 -30.54 14.30 28.59
N LEU A 560 -29.41 14.22 27.88
CA LEU A 560 -29.35 13.52 26.59
C LEU A 560 -29.72 12.04 26.71
N THR A 561 -29.22 11.38 27.76
CA THR A 561 -29.45 9.95 28.00
C THR A 561 -30.93 9.66 28.28
N GLU A 562 -31.58 10.44 29.13
CA GLU A 562 -33.00 10.27 29.44
C GLU A 562 -33.88 10.63 28.23
N LEU A 563 -33.60 11.73 27.51
CA LEU A 563 -34.32 12.07 26.28
C LEU A 563 -34.26 10.95 25.22
N ILE A 564 -33.09 10.30 25.05
CA ILE A 564 -32.94 9.14 24.16
C ILE A 564 -33.67 7.90 24.72
N ARG A 565 -33.69 7.70 26.03
CA ARG A 565 -34.37 6.56 26.69
C ARG A 565 -35.89 6.67 26.57
N GLU A 566 -36.47 7.81 26.89
CA GLU A 566 -37.91 8.08 26.78
C GLU A 566 -38.38 7.91 25.33
N ASN A 567 -37.62 8.48 24.39
CA ASN A 567 -37.97 8.50 22.97
C ASN A 567 -37.33 7.35 22.18
N PHE A 568 -36.94 6.24 22.83
CA PHE A 568 -36.09 5.20 22.23
C PHE A 568 -36.69 4.54 20.95
N ARG A 569 -38.01 4.59 20.76
CA ARG A 569 -38.67 4.11 19.52
C ARG A 569 -38.51 5.07 18.32
N ASN A 570 -38.10 6.32 18.53
CA ASN A 570 -37.98 7.33 17.49
C ASN A 570 -36.55 7.38 16.91
N SER A 571 -36.29 6.63 15.83
CA SER A 571 -34.95 6.55 15.24
C SER A 571 -34.43 7.89 14.71
N LYS A 572 -35.29 8.80 14.21
CA LYS A 572 -34.86 10.14 13.76
C LYS A 572 -34.33 10.98 14.93
N LEU A 573 -34.93 10.85 16.10
CA LEU A 573 -34.44 11.50 17.33
C LEU A 573 -33.13 10.85 17.81
N LYS A 574 -33.03 9.50 17.79
CA LYS A 574 -31.76 8.79 18.09
C LYS A 574 -30.61 9.23 17.17
N GLN A 575 -30.84 9.25 15.85
CA GLN A 575 -29.87 9.71 14.84
C GLN A 575 -29.35 11.14 15.09
N SER A 576 -30.15 11.97 15.76
CA SER A 576 -29.85 13.39 15.96
C SER A 576 -29.23 13.70 17.34
N LEU A 577 -29.57 12.92 18.38
CA LEU A 577 -29.01 13.10 19.73
C LEU A 577 -27.78 12.22 20.03
N LEU A 578 -27.66 11.04 19.41
CA LEU A 578 -26.50 10.15 19.62
C LEU A 578 -25.15 10.81 19.28
N PRO A 579 -25.00 11.57 18.17
CA PRO A 579 -23.74 12.27 17.89
C PRO A 579 -23.34 13.26 19.00
N ALA A 580 -24.29 14.03 19.52
CA ALA A 580 -24.04 14.98 20.60
C ALA A 580 -23.60 14.29 21.90
N LEU A 581 -24.30 13.22 22.30
CA LEU A 581 -23.92 12.39 23.45
C LEU A 581 -22.51 11.80 23.27
N GLY A 582 -22.20 11.34 22.07
CA GLY A 582 -20.93 10.72 21.73
C GLY A 582 -19.72 11.63 21.86
N GLU A 583 -19.79 12.82 21.26
CA GLU A 583 -18.69 13.79 21.33
C GLU A 583 -18.48 14.30 22.76
N LEU A 584 -19.54 14.41 23.59
CA LEU A 584 -19.39 14.72 25.02
C LEU A 584 -18.63 13.62 25.77
N LEU A 585 -18.99 12.35 25.56
CA LEU A 585 -18.31 11.23 26.20
C LEU A 585 -16.83 11.18 25.78
N TYR A 586 -16.54 11.45 24.50
CA TYR A 586 -15.17 11.58 24.01
C TYR A 586 -14.42 12.79 24.58
N LEU A 587 -15.09 13.94 24.74
CA LEU A 587 -14.54 15.14 25.39
C LEU A 587 -14.16 14.86 26.85
N VAL A 588 -15.06 14.25 27.64
CA VAL A 588 -14.80 13.88 29.05
C VAL A 588 -13.63 12.92 29.12
N ALA A 589 -13.65 11.86 28.32
CA ALA A 589 -12.58 10.86 28.26
C ALA A 589 -11.20 11.48 27.91
N THR A 590 -11.18 12.43 26.97
CA THR A 590 -9.98 13.17 26.54
C THR A 590 -9.50 14.20 27.58
N GLN A 591 -10.41 14.74 28.39
CA GLN A 591 -10.06 15.64 29.52
C GLN A 591 -9.52 14.86 30.71
N GLU A 592 -10.06 13.67 30.97
CA GLU A 592 -9.60 12.76 32.03
C GLU A 592 -8.17 12.27 31.74
N GLU A 593 -7.91 11.78 30.53
CA GLU A 593 -6.59 11.32 30.06
C GLU A 593 -5.48 12.39 30.17
N LYS A 594 -5.85 13.69 30.18
CA LYS A 594 -4.92 14.82 30.31
C LYS A 594 -4.68 15.27 31.75
N ARG A 595 -5.42 14.76 32.74
CA ARG A 595 -5.37 15.21 34.14
C ARG A 595 -4.75 14.14 35.04
N LYS A 596 -3.68 14.50 35.77
CA LYS A 596 -2.95 13.57 36.67
C LYS A 596 -3.77 13.04 37.86
N HIS A 597 -4.97 13.56 38.11
CA HIS A 597 -5.88 13.10 39.16
C HIS A 597 -7.29 12.89 38.57
N PRO A 598 -7.78 11.64 38.47
CA PRO A 598 -9.10 11.33 37.87
C PRO A 598 -10.27 11.50 38.86
N GLY A 599 -10.11 12.33 39.89
CA GLY A 599 -11.10 12.50 40.96
C GLY A 599 -12.25 13.46 40.61
N GLU A 600 -13.45 13.07 41.06
CA GLU A 600 -14.59 13.93 41.43
C GLU A 600 -15.35 14.70 40.33
N CYS A 601 -14.72 15.24 39.28
CA CYS A 601 -15.36 16.30 38.49
C CYS A 601 -16.31 15.87 37.34
N TRP A 602 -16.23 14.64 36.79
CA TRP A 602 -16.92 14.29 35.52
C TRP A 602 -17.48 12.84 35.45
N ALA A 603 -18.24 12.41 36.47
CA ALA A 603 -18.84 11.07 36.47
C ALA A 603 -19.90 10.88 35.36
N VAL A 604 -19.72 9.91 34.46
CA VAL A 604 -20.71 9.55 33.44
C VAL A 604 -21.76 8.60 34.03
N PRO A 605 -23.08 8.89 33.89
CA PRO A 605 -24.14 7.99 34.34
C PRO A 605 -24.09 6.61 33.67
N LEU A 606 -24.21 5.53 34.46
CA LEU A 606 -24.32 4.14 33.95
C LEU A 606 -25.45 3.99 32.89
N ALA A 607 -26.50 4.79 33.07
CA ALA A 607 -27.60 5.01 32.14
C ALA A 607 -27.15 5.22 30.68
N ALA A 608 -26.08 5.98 30.44
CA ALA A 608 -25.59 6.32 29.10
C ALA A 608 -25.03 5.09 28.39
N TYR A 609 -24.16 4.34 29.07
CA TYR A 609 -23.60 3.08 28.58
C TYR A 609 -24.71 2.05 28.28
N THR A 610 -25.74 1.94 29.14
CA THR A 610 -26.90 1.06 28.89
C THR A 610 -27.71 1.49 27.65
N VAL A 611 -27.91 2.79 27.43
CA VAL A 611 -28.61 3.30 26.23
C VAL A 611 -27.79 3.02 24.96
N LEU A 612 -26.48 3.25 24.99
CA LEU A 612 -25.58 2.97 23.86
C LEU A 612 -25.51 1.47 23.54
N MET A 613 -25.40 0.61 24.56
CA MET A 613 -25.47 -0.86 24.38
C MET A 613 -26.80 -1.30 23.76
N ARG A 614 -27.93 -0.67 24.10
CA ARG A 614 -29.22 -0.94 23.44
C ARG A 614 -29.24 -0.47 21.99
N CYS A 615 -28.59 0.65 21.66
CA CYS A 615 -28.48 1.16 20.29
C CYS A 615 -27.57 0.34 19.35
N LEU A 616 -26.92 -0.72 19.86
CA LEU A 616 -26.14 -1.69 19.07
C LEU A 616 -26.86 -3.03 18.81
N ARG A 617 -28.07 -3.22 19.37
CA ARG A 617 -28.75 -4.52 19.35
C ARG A 617 -29.42 -4.80 18.00
N GLU A 618 -29.61 -6.09 17.72
CA GLU A 618 -30.40 -6.56 16.59
C GLU A 618 -31.82 -5.94 16.58
N GLY A 619 -32.29 -5.56 15.40
CA GLY A 619 -33.54 -4.81 15.20
C GLY A 619 -33.40 -3.28 15.17
N GLU A 620 -32.26 -2.71 15.59
CA GLU A 620 -32.01 -1.27 15.45
C GLU A 620 -31.66 -0.84 14.02
N GLU A 621 -31.87 0.45 13.73
CA GLU A 621 -31.57 1.00 12.40
C GLU A 621 -30.06 1.03 12.14
N ARG A 622 -29.63 0.73 10.90
CA ARG A 622 -28.20 0.66 10.53
C ARG A 622 -27.43 1.95 10.84
N VAL A 623 -28.05 3.12 10.69
CA VAL A 623 -27.45 4.43 11.02
C VAL A 623 -27.27 4.59 12.54
N VAL A 624 -28.26 4.17 13.34
CA VAL A 624 -28.22 4.20 14.82
C VAL A 624 -27.13 3.25 15.35
N ASN A 625 -27.08 2.02 14.83
CA ASN A 625 -26.02 1.05 15.11
C ASN A 625 -24.63 1.61 14.77
N HIS A 626 -24.49 2.31 13.64
CA HIS A 626 -23.20 2.88 13.22
C HIS A 626 -22.78 4.08 14.06
N MET A 627 -23.72 4.95 14.45
CA MET A 627 -23.44 6.01 15.43
C MET A 627 -23.00 5.43 16.77
N ALA A 628 -23.75 4.47 17.33
CA ALA A 628 -23.40 3.84 18.61
C ALA A 628 -22.02 3.13 18.55
N ALA A 629 -21.72 2.41 17.47
CA ALA A 629 -20.40 1.78 17.29
C ALA A 629 -19.29 2.84 17.14
N LYS A 630 -19.58 3.98 16.50
CA LYS A 630 -18.61 5.07 16.33
C LYS A 630 -18.31 5.81 17.64
N ILE A 631 -19.29 5.94 18.52
CA ILE A 631 -19.11 6.51 19.87
C ILE A 631 -18.10 5.70 20.66
N ILE A 632 -18.25 4.37 20.67
CA ILE A 632 -17.33 3.45 21.35
C ILE A 632 -15.95 3.48 20.67
N GLU A 633 -15.89 3.52 19.33
CA GLU A 633 -14.64 3.70 18.60
C GLU A 633 -13.88 4.96 19.06
N ASN A 634 -14.56 6.09 19.23
CA ASN A 634 -13.94 7.33 19.65
C ASN A 634 -13.52 7.30 21.13
N VAL A 635 -14.41 6.93 22.06
CA VAL A 635 -14.12 6.94 23.51
C VAL A 635 -12.98 6.00 23.88
N CYS A 636 -12.99 4.75 23.39
CA CYS A 636 -11.92 3.77 23.64
C CYS A 636 -10.59 4.08 22.90
N THR A 637 -10.49 5.21 22.20
CA THR A 637 -9.20 5.74 21.75
C THR A 637 -8.41 6.37 22.91
N THR A 638 -9.08 6.85 23.95
CA THR A 638 -8.45 7.44 25.15
C THR A 638 -8.12 6.37 26.20
N CYS A 639 -7.04 6.55 26.96
CA CYS A 639 -6.68 5.75 28.12
C CYS A 639 -7.40 6.21 29.41
N SER A 640 -8.73 6.38 29.35
CA SER A 640 -9.57 6.89 30.46
C SER A 640 -10.41 5.80 31.15
N ALA A 641 -10.94 6.09 32.33
CA ALA A 641 -11.92 5.26 33.03
C ALA A 641 -13.28 5.22 32.28
N GLN A 642 -13.64 6.25 31.52
CA GLN A 642 -14.89 6.22 30.72
C GLN A 642 -14.88 5.12 29.65
N ALA A 643 -13.70 4.76 29.13
CA ALA A 643 -13.57 3.62 28.23
C ALA A 643 -13.88 2.27 28.91
N GLN A 644 -13.67 2.15 30.23
CA GLN A 644 -14.01 0.96 31.02
C GLN A 644 -15.54 0.75 31.09
N GLY A 645 -16.33 1.83 31.05
CA GLY A 645 -17.80 1.76 31.12
C GLY A 645 -18.48 1.01 29.96
N PHE A 646 -17.78 0.80 28.84
CA PHE A 646 -18.25 -0.03 27.72
C PHE A 646 -17.89 -1.52 27.86
N ILE A 647 -17.01 -1.89 28.80
CA ILE A 647 -16.44 -3.24 28.89
C ILE A 647 -17.41 -4.16 29.61
N THR A 648 -18.09 -4.98 28.81
CA THR A 648 -19.11 -5.94 29.26
C THR A 648 -18.87 -7.31 28.60
N ALA A 649 -19.51 -8.36 29.09
CA ALA A 649 -19.50 -9.65 28.38
C ALA A 649 -20.15 -9.57 26.99
N GLU A 650 -21.14 -8.68 26.80
CA GLU A 650 -21.90 -8.56 25.56
C GLU A 650 -21.22 -7.72 24.46
N ILE A 651 -20.41 -6.70 24.80
CA ILE A 651 -19.95 -5.71 23.80
C ILE A 651 -19.18 -6.33 22.63
N GLY A 652 -18.30 -7.30 22.90
CA GLY A 652 -17.54 -8.01 21.87
C GLY A 652 -18.45 -8.74 20.89
N PRO A 653 -19.26 -9.71 21.35
CA PRO A 653 -20.23 -10.41 20.51
C PRO A 653 -21.23 -9.50 19.77
N VAL A 654 -21.65 -8.38 20.36
CA VAL A 654 -22.55 -7.41 19.74
C VAL A 654 -21.87 -6.66 18.59
N LEU A 655 -20.65 -6.15 18.79
CA LEU A 655 -19.87 -5.52 17.71
C LEU A 655 -19.51 -6.54 16.61
N TRP A 656 -19.23 -7.80 16.98
CA TRP A 656 -18.99 -8.87 16.01
C TRP A 656 -20.23 -9.20 15.18
N TYR A 657 -21.42 -9.23 15.78
CA TYR A 657 -22.69 -9.39 15.07
C TYR A 657 -22.87 -8.27 14.02
N LEU A 658 -22.65 -7.00 14.39
CA LEU A 658 -22.73 -5.88 13.44
C LEU A 658 -21.72 -6.00 12.29
N PHE A 659 -20.52 -6.52 12.54
CA PHE A 659 -19.53 -6.82 11.50
C PHE A 659 -19.98 -7.94 10.54
N LYS A 660 -20.58 -9.02 11.08
CA LYS A 660 -20.96 -10.21 10.31
C LYS A 660 -22.26 -10.04 9.52
N HIS A 661 -23.22 -9.27 10.05
CA HIS A 661 -24.59 -9.15 9.50
C HIS A 661 -24.89 -7.80 8.83
N SER A 662 -24.03 -6.78 8.95
CA SER A 662 -24.16 -5.55 8.16
C SER A 662 -23.78 -5.76 6.69
N THR A 663 -24.56 -5.19 5.77
CA THR A 663 -24.22 -5.05 4.35
C THR A 663 -23.41 -3.78 4.04
N VAL A 664 -23.18 -2.92 5.03
CA VAL A 664 -22.53 -1.61 4.87
C VAL A 664 -21.10 -1.68 5.41
N ASP A 665 -20.11 -1.67 4.51
CA ASP A 665 -18.69 -1.83 4.88
C ASP A 665 -18.16 -0.77 5.84
N SER A 666 -18.66 0.47 5.80
CA SER A 666 -18.24 1.50 6.76
C SER A 666 -18.65 1.14 8.20
N LEU A 667 -19.83 0.54 8.41
CA LEU A 667 -20.27 0.00 9.70
C LEU A 667 -19.44 -1.24 10.08
N ARG A 668 -19.19 -2.16 9.14
CA ARG A 668 -18.38 -3.36 9.39
C ARG A 668 -16.96 -3.02 9.84
N ILE A 669 -16.35 -1.99 9.23
CA ILE A 669 -15.06 -1.44 9.64
C ILE A 669 -15.18 -0.84 11.03
N THR A 670 -16.11 0.09 11.27
CA THR A 670 -16.27 0.77 12.58
C THR A 670 -16.51 -0.22 13.72
N ALA A 671 -17.31 -1.28 13.53
CA ALA A 671 -17.60 -2.25 14.57
C ALA A 671 -16.35 -3.03 15.03
N ILE A 672 -15.55 -3.56 14.10
CA ILE A 672 -14.26 -4.20 14.45
C ILE A 672 -13.23 -3.17 14.92
N SER A 673 -13.27 -1.93 14.41
CA SER A 673 -12.40 -0.84 14.84
C SER A 673 -12.65 -0.39 16.28
N ALA A 674 -13.90 -0.46 16.75
CA ALA A 674 -14.28 -0.24 18.14
C ALA A 674 -13.82 -1.42 19.01
N LEU A 675 -14.06 -2.66 18.58
CA LEU A 675 -13.60 -3.87 19.28
C LEU A 675 -12.07 -3.88 19.47
N CYS A 676 -11.32 -3.52 18.43
CA CYS A 676 -9.86 -3.37 18.42
C CYS A 676 -9.34 -2.27 19.37
N ARG A 677 -10.18 -1.30 19.75
CA ARG A 677 -9.83 -0.29 20.75
C ARG A 677 -10.22 -0.72 22.16
N ILE A 678 -11.33 -1.44 22.34
CA ILE A 678 -11.70 -2.04 23.63
C ILE A 678 -10.59 -2.97 24.15
N THR A 679 -9.92 -3.74 23.27
CA THR A 679 -8.81 -4.62 23.69
C THR A 679 -7.56 -3.90 24.19
N ARG A 680 -7.46 -2.57 24.08
CA ARG A 680 -6.44 -1.77 24.78
C ARG A 680 -6.67 -1.72 26.29
N HIS A 681 -7.93 -1.86 26.70
CA HIS A 681 -8.37 -1.80 28.09
C HIS A 681 -8.71 -3.19 28.65
N SER A 682 -9.32 -4.05 27.84
CA SER A 682 -9.64 -5.43 28.20
C SER A 682 -9.62 -6.37 27.00
N PRO A 683 -8.53 -7.16 26.82
CA PRO A 683 -8.43 -8.18 25.78
C PRO A 683 -9.52 -9.27 25.85
N SER A 684 -10.14 -9.50 27.02
CA SER A 684 -11.22 -10.50 27.14
C SER A 684 -12.48 -10.14 26.35
N ALA A 685 -12.65 -8.87 25.92
CA ALA A 685 -13.70 -8.50 24.98
C ALA A 685 -13.61 -9.27 23.65
N PHE A 686 -12.42 -9.68 23.21
CA PHE A 686 -12.23 -10.54 22.03
C PHE A 686 -12.30 -12.03 22.37
N GLN A 687 -11.90 -12.44 23.58
CA GLN A 687 -12.13 -13.79 24.11
C GLN A 687 -13.62 -14.16 24.06
N ASN A 688 -14.49 -13.26 24.57
CA ASN A 688 -15.94 -13.43 24.58
C ASN A 688 -16.54 -13.62 23.16
N VAL A 689 -15.89 -13.06 22.12
CA VAL A 689 -16.25 -13.31 20.72
C VAL A 689 -15.87 -14.72 20.30
N ILE A 690 -14.64 -15.16 20.57
CA ILE A 690 -14.16 -16.49 20.20
C ILE A 690 -14.96 -17.59 20.93
N GLU A 691 -15.34 -17.38 22.18
CA GLU A 691 -16.17 -18.30 22.95
C GLU A 691 -17.60 -18.41 22.39
N LYS A 692 -18.21 -17.29 21.96
CA LYS A 692 -19.59 -17.26 21.45
C LYS A 692 -19.72 -17.56 19.94
N VAL A 693 -18.67 -17.39 19.15
CA VAL A 693 -18.70 -17.52 17.67
C VAL A 693 -17.86 -18.71 17.17
N GLY A 694 -16.93 -19.20 17.98
CA GLY A 694 -15.99 -20.27 17.64
C GLY A 694 -14.73 -19.74 16.93
N LEU A 695 -13.57 -20.24 17.34
CA LEU A 695 -12.26 -19.81 16.80
C LEU A 695 -12.15 -19.96 15.28
N THR A 696 -12.59 -21.10 14.73
CA THR A 696 -12.57 -21.39 13.29
C THR A 696 -13.36 -20.35 12.48
N SER A 697 -14.52 -19.92 12.97
CA SER A 697 -15.33 -18.86 12.38
C SER A 697 -14.60 -17.50 12.35
N VAL A 698 -13.78 -17.21 13.36
CA VAL A 698 -12.98 -15.98 13.46
C VAL A 698 -11.76 -16.03 12.53
N ILE A 699 -11.11 -17.20 12.39
CA ILE A 699 -10.02 -17.42 11.42
C ILE A 699 -10.55 -17.30 9.97
N ALA A 700 -11.70 -17.92 9.67
CA ALA A 700 -12.35 -17.81 8.37
C ALA A 700 -12.79 -16.35 8.05
N ALA A 701 -13.17 -15.58 9.08
CA ALA A 701 -13.44 -14.15 8.94
C ALA A 701 -12.16 -13.35 8.67
N LEU A 702 -11.03 -13.67 9.31
CA LEU A 702 -9.73 -13.05 9.02
C LEU A 702 -9.28 -13.30 7.57
N ALA A 703 -9.43 -14.54 7.09
CA ALA A 703 -9.13 -14.91 5.71
C ALA A 703 -9.96 -14.12 4.67
N SER A 704 -11.27 -13.99 4.91
CA SER A 704 -12.23 -13.40 3.94
C SER A 704 -12.51 -11.89 4.14
N ALA A 705 -11.90 -11.25 5.13
CA ALA A 705 -12.14 -9.85 5.47
C ALA A 705 -11.50 -8.86 4.48
N ILE A 706 -12.11 -7.67 4.38
CA ILE A 706 -11.50 -6.51 3.71
C ILE A 706 -10.27 -6.00 4.46
N CYS A 707 -9.31 -5.42 3.73
CA CYS A 707 -7.98 -4.98 4.21
C CYS A 707 -7.99 -4.29 5.59
N ARG A 708 -8.90 -3.34 5.84
CA ARG A 708 -8.94 -2.61 7.13
C ARG A 708 -9.45 -3.46 8.29
N VAL A 709 -10.37 -4.38 8.03
CA VAL A 709 -10.82 -5.35 9.03
C VAL A 709 -9.70 -6.36 9.30
N GLN A 710 -8.95 -6.81 8.29
CA GLN A 710 -7.78 -7.67 8.49
C GLN A 710 -6.71 -7.02 9.37
N GLN A 711 -6.41 -5.71 9.17
CA GLN A 711 -5.49 -4.97 10.04
C GLN A 711 -5.93 -5.02 11.52
N TYR A 712 -7.20 -4.72 11.80
CA TYR A 712 -7.74 -4.75 13.15
C TYR A 712 -7.88 -6.16 13.74
N LEU A 713 -8.23 -7.18 12.93
CA LEU A 713 -8.27 -8.58 13.38
C LEU A 713 -6.88 -9.09 13.74
N LEU A 714 -5.84 -8.73 12.97
CA LEU A 714 -4.46 -9.03 13.36
C LEU A 714 -4.10 -8.36 14.69
N THR A 715 -4.40 -7.07 14.87
CA THR A 715 -4.21 -6.37 16.16
C THR A 715 -4.95 -7.04 17.32
N LEU A 716 -6.19 -7.50 17.11
CA LEU A 716 -6.98 -8.24 18.09
C LEU A 716 -6.33 -9.56 18.50
N PHE A 717 -5.82 -10.34 17.53
CA PHE A 717 -5.05 -11.55 17.81
C PHE A 717 -3.74 -11.24 18.54
N THR A 718 -2.98 -10.23 18.11
CA THR A 718 -1.73 -9.82 18.77
C THR A 718 -1.97 -9.40 20.22
N ALA A 719 -2.98 -8.58 20.49
CA ALA A 719 -3.34 -8.14 21.83
C ALA A 719 -3.70 -9.32 22.75
N MET A 720 -4.53 -10.24 22.25
CA MET A 720 -4.95 -11.42 23.01
C MET A 720 -3.78 -12.38 23.30
N LEU A 721 -2.90 -12.63 22.32
CA LEU A 721 -1.67 -13.40 22.49
C LEU A 721 -0.73 -12.75 23.51
N SER A 722 -0.56 -11.42 23.47
CA SER A 722 0.30 -10.66 24.40
C SER A 722 -0.11 -10.74 25.88
N CYS A 723 -1.36 -11.17 26.14
CA CYS A 723 -1.91 -11.37 27.48
C CYS A 723 -2.13 -12.86 27.82
N GLY A 724 -1.63 -13.79 27.00
CA GLY A 724 -1.73 -15.24 27.24
C GLY A 724 -3.11 -15.86 27.05
N ILE A 725 -4.09 -15.09 26.55
CA ILE A 725 -5.47 -15.56 26.41
C ILE A 725 -5.60 -16.50 25.20
N HIS A 726 -6.21 -17.67 25.41
CA HIS A 726 -6.27 -18.78 24.44
C HIS A 726 -4.92 -19.20 23.83
N LEU A 727 -3.79 -18.81 24.45
CA LEU A 727 -2.44 -18.93 23.91
C LEU A 727 -2.14 -20.36 23.41
N GLN A 728 -2.29 -21.35 24.30
CA GLN A 728 -2.10 -22.77 23.99
C GLN A 728 -2.95 -23.28 22.81
N ARG A 729 -4.17 -22.77 22.64
CA ARG A 729 -5.07 -23.17 21.55
C ARG A 729 -4.62 -22.59 20.21
N LEU A 730 -4.29 -21.30 20.18
CA LEU A 730 -3.87 -20.62 18.95
C LEU A 730 -2.52 -21.11 18.43
N ILE A 731 -1.58 -21.42 19.33
CA ILE A 731 -0.24 -21.86 18.96
C ILE A 731 -0.23 -23.25 18.31
N GLN A 732 -1.23 -24.09 18.59
CA GLN A 732 -1.36 -25.43 18.02
C GLN A 732 -2.17 -25.45 16.71
N GLU A 733 -2.84 -24.34 16.37
CA GLU A 733 -3.79 -24.23 15.26
C GLU A 733 -3.09 -23.99 13.90
N LYS A 734 -2.81 -25.07 13.16
CA LYS A 734 -2.06 -25.00 11.88
C LYS A 734 -2.77 -24.15 10.81
N ASP A 735 -4.09 -24.13 10.81
CA ASP A 735 -4.90 -23.28 9.90
C ASP A 735 -4.76 -21.79 10.23
N PHE A 736 -4.54 -21.44 11.50
CA PHE A 736 -4.26 -20.07 11.91
C PHE A 736 -2.90 -19.62 11.36
N VAL A 737 -1.83 -20.39 11.62
CA VAL A 737 -0.47 -20.09 11.11
C VAL A 737 -0.48 -19.95 9.58
N SER A 738 -1.10 -20.90 8.89
CA SER A 738 -1.22 -20.89 7.42
C SER A 738 -1.99 -19.66 6.90
N THR A 739 -3.03 -19.23 7.63
CA THR A 739 -3.79 -18.01 7.30
C THR A 739 -2.95 -16.74 7.50
N ILE A 740 -2.18 -16.64 8.59
CA ILE A 740 -1.30 -15.48 8.83
C ILE A 740 -0.20 -15.40 7.77
N ILE A 741 0.37 -16.54 7.34
CA ILE A 741 1.38 -16.56 6.27
C ILE A 741 0.78 -16.15 4.93
N ARG A 742 -0.44 -16.58 4.58
CA ARG A 742 -1.13 -16.09 3.36
C ARG A 742 -1.35 -14.57 3.39
N LEU A 743 -1.54 -13.95 4.57
CA LEU A 743 -1.65 -12.49 4.68
C LEU A 743 -0.31 -11.76 4.42
N LEU A 744 0.83 -12.44 4.43
CA LEU A 744 2.10 -11.88 3.99
C LEU A 744 2.14 -11.56 2.49
N ASP A 745 1.21 -12.05 1.67
CA ASP A 745 1.08 -11.60 0.27
C ASP A 745 0.16 -10.39 0.07
N SER A 746 -0.37 -9.81 1.16
CA SER A 746 -1.11 -8.55 1.08
C SER A 746 -0.24 -7.39 0.59
N PRO A 747 -0.71 -6.55 -0.35
CA PRO A 747 0.01 -5.34 -0.78
C PRO A 747 0.18 -4.32 0.37
N SER A 748 -0.67 -4.35 1.40
CA SER A 748 -0.59 -3.44 2.54
C SER A 748 0.60 -3.77 3.45
N THR A 749 1.57 -2.86 3.54
CA THR A 749 2.72 -2.98 4.47
C THR A 749 2.29 -3.17 5.93
N SER A 750 1.22 -2.48 6.35
CA SER A 750 0.65 -2.59 7.69
C SER A 750 0.10 -4.00 7.99
N ILE A 751 -0.52 -4.67 7.02
CA ILE A 751 -0.96 -6.07 7.19
C ILE A 751 0.25 -6.99 7.31
N ARG A 752 1.24 -6.86 6.44
CA ARG A 752 2.45 -7.70 6.49
C ARG A 752 3.20 -7.53 7.81
N ALA A 753 3.39 -6.30 8.27
CA ALA A 753 4.03 -5.99 9.55
C ALA A 753 3.28 -6.63 10.74
N LYS A 754 1.95 -6.47 10.81
CA LYS A 754 1.13 -7.09 11.87
C LYS A 754 1.10 -8.61 11.78
N ALA A 755 1.10 -9.19 10.57
CA ALA A 755 1.20 -10.64 10.37
C ALA A 755 2.56 -11.19 10.83
N PHE A 756 3.68 -10.51 10.55
CA PHE A 756 4.98 -10.87 11.13
C PHE A 756 4.98 -10.77 12.66
N LEU A 757 4.31 -9.77 13.25
CA LEU A 757 4.19 -9.64 14.72
C LEU A 757 3.33 -10.75 15.35
N VAL A 758 2.23 -11.17 14.71
CA VAL A 758 1.43 -12.33 15.14
C VAL A 758 2.25 -13.62 15.05
N LEU A 759 2.98 -13.84 13.95
CA LEU A 759 3.87 -15.00 13.81
C LEU A 759 4.94 -15.01 14.89
N LEU A 760 5.55 -13.87 15.21
CA LEU A 760 6.55 -13.79 16.27
C LEU A 760 5.99 -14.21 17.65
N TYR A 761 4.78 -13.77 18.02
CA TYR A 761 4.12 -14.25 19.24
C TYR A 761 3.87 -15.77 19.23
N ILE A 762 3.53 -16.37 18.10
CA ILE A 762 3.36 -17.84 17.98
C ILE A 762 4.71 -18.55 18.14
N LEU A 763 5.74 -18.07 17.42
CA LEU A 763 7.07 -18.69 17.33
C LEU A 763 7.92 -18.54 18.59
N ILE A 764 7.62 -17.60 19.48
CA ILE A 764 8.22 -17.51 20.83
C ILE A 764 7.73 -18.63 21.75
N HIS A 765 6.52 -19.16 21.51
CA HIS A 765 5.87 -20.13 22.39
C HIS A 765 5.73 -21.55 21.81
N ASN A 766 5.98 -21.78 20.51
CA ASN A 766 6.17 -23.11 19.93
C ASN A 766 7.13 -23.10 18.72
N HIS A 767 8.20 -23.88 18.83
CA HIS A 767 9.20 -24.09 17.78
C HIS A 767 8.73 -25.02 16.65
N GLU A 768 7.77 -25.94 16.88
CA GLU A 768 7.24 -26.81 15.81
C GLU A 768 6.57 -25.98 14.69
N MET A 769 5.95 -24.85 15.04
CA MET A 769 5.35 -23.93 14.06
C MET A 769 6.39 -23.17 13.24
N LEU A 770 7.67 -23.16 13.64
CA LEU A 770 8.76 -22.61 12.83
C LEU A 770 9.01 -23.47 11.59
N LEU A 771 8.98 -24.80 11.73
CA LEU A 771 9.09 -25.73 10.60
C LEU A 771 7.95 -25.53 9.59
N LEU A 772 6.71 -25.52 10.07
CA LEU A 772 5.53 -25.24 9.23
C LEU A 772 5.65 -23.88 8.53
N SER A 773 6.15 -22.86 9.24
CA SER A 773 6.31 -21.52 8.68
C SER A 773 7.39 -21.46 7.60
N CYS A 774 8.54 -22.11 7.81
CA CYS A 774 9.61 -22.20 6.82
C CYS A 774 9.15 -22.94 5.56
N GLN A 775 8.48 -24.09 5.71
CA GLN A 775 7.88 -24.85 4.61
C GLN A 775 6.83 -24.02 3.85
N ALA A 776 6.02 -23.22 4.56
CA ALA A 776 5.08 -22.26 4.00
C ALA A 776 5.74 -20.96 3.46
N ARG A 777 7.06 -20.99 3.16
CA ARG A 777 7.83 -19.91 2.50
C ARG A 777 8.04 -18.64 3.33
N LEU A 778 7.86 -18.65 4.66
CA LEU A 778 8.06 -17.48 5.54
C LEU A 778 9.36 -16.71 5.23
N VAL A 779 10.47 -17.43 5.09
CA VAL A 779 11.80 -16.86 4.81
C VAL A 779 11.81 -16.01 3.54
N MET A 780 11.12 -16.45 2.48
CA MET A 780 11.02 -15.71 1.21
C MET A 780 10.26 -14.39 1.38
N HIS A 781 9.22 -14.35 2.23
CA HIS A 781 8.51 -13.11 2.54
C HIS A 781 9.37 -12.14 3.37
N ILE A 782 10.18 -12.68 4.31
CA ILE A 782 11.15 -11.90 5.09
C ILE A 782 12.20 -11.27 4.16
N GLU A 783 12.82 -12.03 3.25
CA GLU A 783 13.79 -11.48 2.28
C GLU A 783 13.16 -10.40 1.39
N ARG A 784 11.97 -10.67 0.84
CA ARG A 784 11.26 -9.79 -0.07
C ARG A 784 10.98 -8.42 0.53
N ASP A 785 10.66 -8.34 1.82
CA ASP A 785 10.38 -7.07 2.49
C ASP A 785 11.61 -6.47 3.22
N SER A 786 12.56 -7.28 3.69
CA SER A 786 13.86 -6.80 4.22
C SER A 786 14.69 -6.05 3.16
N ARG A 787 14.67 -6.51 1.90
CA ARG A 787 15.26 -5.78 0.76
C ARG A 787 14.63 -4.40 0.52
N LYS A 788 13.42 -4.13 1.03
CA LYS A 788 12.74 -2.82 0.89
C LYS A 788 12.99 -1.89 2.07
N THR A 789 13.27 -2.43 3.27
CA THR A 789 13.58 -1.63 4.46
C THR A 789 15.06 -1.28 4.61
N SER A 790 15.94 -1.89 3.78
CA SER A 790 17.38 -1.61 3.77
C SER A 790 17.68 -0.11 3.50
N PRO A 791 18.61 0.52 4.23
CA PRO A 791 18.72 1.99 4.34
C PRO A 791 19.38 2.71 3.14
N GLY A 792 19.31 2.13 1.93
CA GLY A 792 20.07 2.59 0.76
C GLY A 792 19.37 3.62 -0.15
N LYS A 793 18.06 3.88 0.03
CA LYS A 793 17.31 4.85 -0.81
C LYS A 793 16.25 5.61 -0.01
N GLU A 794 16.30 6.94 -0.19
CA GLU A 794 15.31 8.01 -0.03
C GLU A 794 14.17 7.90 1.02
N ARG A 795 13.95 9.03 1.73
CA ARG A 795 12.90 9.32 2.73
C ARG A 795 11.70 8.35 2.74
N GLN A 796 11.84 7.25 3.50
CA GLN A 796 10.80 6.23 3.57
C GLN A 796 9.55 6.75 4.31
N PRO A 797 8.33 6.35 3.88
CA PRO A 797 7.11 6.67 4.62
C PRO A 797 7.05 5.88 5.94
N SER A 798 6.41 6.44 6.97
CA SER A 798 6.36 5.87 8.34
C SER A 798 5.87 4.41 8.41
N GLY A 799 5.01 3.98 7.49
CA GLY A 799 4.57 2.58 7.38
C GLY A 799 5.67 1.57 6.96
N SER A 800 6.86 2.05 6.58
CA SER A 800 8.06 1.23 6.32
C SER A 800 8.86 1.00 7.61
N GLU A 801 8.96 2.00 8.49
CA GLU A 801 9.67 1.89 9.75
C GLU A 801 9.02 0.85 10.67
N TYR A 802 7.70 0.88 10.81
CA TYR A 802 6.93 -0.11 11.57
C TYR A 802 7.16 -1.54 11.04
N LEU A 803 7.16 -1.72 9.72
CA LEU A 803 7.48 -2.99 9.07
C LEU A 803 8.92 -3.44 9.38
N SER A 804 9.88 -2.52 9.36
CA SER A 804 11.28 -2.81 9.69
C SER A 804 11.48 -3.21 11.15
N ARG A 805 10.77 -2.57 12.10
CA ARG A 805 10.80 -2.93 13.52
C ARG A 805 10.24 -4.34 13.74
N CYS A 806 9.08 -4.67 13.15
CA CYS A 806 8.50 -6.02 13.22
C CYS A 806 9.40 -7.08 12.58
N LEU A 807 10.04 -6.77 11.45
CA LEU A 807 10.95 -7.68 10.75
C LEU A 807 12.23 -7.96 11.55
N ASP A 808 12.90 -6.95 12.11
CA ASP A 808 14.16 -7.19 12.83
C ASP A 808 13.92 -7.98 14.13
N LEU A 809 12.81 -7.75 14.84
CA LEU A 809 12.42 -8.60 15.98
C LEU A 809 12.24 -10.07 15.58
N LEU A 810 11.54 -10.34 14.47
CA LEU A 810 11.33 -11.70 13.97
C LEU A 810 12.63 -12.36 13.51
N ILE A 811 13.49 -11.63 12.79
CA ILE A 811 14.81 -12.12 12.37
C ILE A 811 15.68 -12.42 13.61
N ARG A 812 15.69 -11.54 14.60
CA ARG A 812 16.46 -11.70 15.86
C ARG A 812 16.01 -12.92 16.65
N HIS A 813 14.70 -13.20 16.71
CA HIS A 813 14.17 -14.43 17.33
C HIS A 813 14.58 -15.68 16.53
N MET A 814 14.32 -15.70 15.22
CA MET A 814 14.62 -16.85 14.37
C MET A 814 16.12 -17.22 14.35
N VAL A 815 17.03 -16.23 14.45
CA VAL A 815 18.48 -16.49 14.62
C VAL A 815 18.78 -17.08 16.00
N ARG A 816 18.20 -16.54 17.07
CA ARG A 816 18.39 -17.00 18.46
C ARG A 816 17.92 -18.44 18.70
N GLU A 817 16.95 -18.94 17.93
CA GLU A 817 16.48 -20.32 18.07
C GLU A 817 17.39 -21.35 17.35
N VAL A 818 18.27 -20.98 16.40
CA VAL A 818 19.08 -21.97 15.68
C VAL A 818 20.03 -22.77 16.60
N PRO A 819 20.78 -22.15 17.55
CA PRO A 819 21.61 -22.91 18.49
C PRO A 819 20.80 -23.87 19.38
N ARG A 820 19.55 -23.52 19.72
CA ARG A 820 18.64 -24.37 20.49
C ARG A 820 18.22 -25.60 19.68
N LEU A 821 17.76 -25.39 18.45
CA LEU A 821 17.37 -26.47 17.53
C LEU A 821 18.53 -27.45 17.27
N LEU A 822 19.74 -26.94 17.06
CA LEU A 822 20.94 -27.77 16.90
C LEU A 822 21.30 -28.53 18.19
N GLY A 823 21.20 -27.89 19.35
CA GLY A 823 21.42 -28.53 20.66
C GLY A 823 20.43 -29.66 20.95
N ASP A 824 19.15 -29.48 20.60
CA ASP A 824 18.11 -30.51 20.76
C ASP A 824 18.36 -31.71 19.82
N ILE A 825 18.72 -31.46 18.55
CA ILE A 825 19.12 -32.48 17.57
C ILE A 825 20.36 -33.25 18.04
N LEU A 826 21.41 -32.54 18.49
CA LEU A 826 22.62 -33.14 19.03
C LEU A 826 22.35 -33.99 20.27
N THR A 827 21.52 -33.51 21.19
CA THR A 827 21.14 -34.27 22.40
C THR A 827 20.37 -35.54 22.04
N ALA A 828 19.48 -35.48 21.04
CA ALA A 828 18.74 -36.64 20.55
C ALA A 828 19.66 -37.69 19.88
N LEU A 829 20.65 -37.25 19.10
CA LEU A 829 21.63 -38.12 18.44
C LEU A 829 22.65 -38.72 19.42
N ALA A 830 23.20 -37.92 20.33
CA ALA A 830 24.12 -38.37 21.38
C ALA A 830 23.50 -39.45 22.27
N ASN A 831 22.21 -39.32 22.59
CA ASN A 831 21.46 -40.32 23.36
C ASN A 831 21.41 -41.72 22.69
N VAL A 832 21.53 -41.80 21.37
CA VAL A 832 21.47 -43.08 20.61
C VAL A 832 22.80 -43.53 20.01
N SER A 833 23.86 -42.73 20.14
CA SER A 833 25.19 -43.02 19.59
C SER A 833 25.69 -44.42 20.00
N GLY A 834 26.12 -45.21 19.01
CA GLY A 834 26.58 -46.58 19.18
C GLY A 834 25.48 -47.61 19.49
N ARG A 835 24.20 -47.28 19.33
CA ARG A 835 23.07 -48.19 19.58
C ARG A 835 22.38 -48.61 18.29
N LYS A 836 22.12 -49.92 18.17
CA LYS A 836 21.35 -50.50 17.05
C LYS A 836 19.83 -50.53 17.31
N HIS A 837 19.40 -50.35 18.56
CA HIS A 837 17.99 -50.35 18.95
C HIS A 837 17.72 -49.22 19.97
N PRO A 838 17.26 -48.03 19.52
CA PRO A 838 16.83 -46.95 20.41
C PRO A 838 15.65 -47.35 21.31
N SER A 839 15.61 -46.87 22.55
CA SER A 839 14.45 -47.10 23.43
C SER A 839 13.21 -46.33 22.94
N PRO A 840 11.97 -46.68 23.36
CA PRO A 840 10.77 -45.96 22.95
C PRO A 840 10.78 -44.46 23.29
N VAL A 841 11.46 -44.07 24.38
CA VAL A 841 11.66 -42.66 24.76
C VAL A 841 12.62 -41.96 23.80
N GLN A 842 13.73 -42.62 23.43
CA GLN A 842 14.71 -42.09 22.48
C GLN A 842 14.12 -42.00 21.06
N ALA A 843 13.38 -43.01 20.63
CA ALA A 843 12.65 -43.00 19.38
C ALA A 843 11.60 -41.87 19.30
N LYS A 844 10.95 -41.54 20.43
CA LYS A 844 10.07 -40.36 20.51
C LYS A 844 10.85 -39.05 20.39
N GLN A 845 12.02 -38.93 21.02
CA GLN A 845 12.86 -37.74 20.92
C GLN A 845 13.36 -37.52 19.48
N LEU A 846 13.88 -38.57 18.82
CA LEU A 846 14.33 -38.49 17.43
C LEU A 846 13.21 -38.03 16.46
N LYS A 847 11.97 -38.52 16.67
CA LYS A 847 10.79 -38.11 15.88
C LYS A 847 10.37 -36.66 16.06
N LEU A 848 10.78 -36.01 17.14
CA LEU A 848 10.50 -34.59 17.40
C LEU A 848 11.64 -33.70 16.89
N CYS A 849 12.90 -34.06 17.18
CA CYS A 849 14.05 -33.21 16.89
C CYS A 849 14.52 -33.26 15.43
N LEU A 850 14.65 -34.45 14.82
CA LEU A 850 15.26 -34.58 13.49
C LEU A 850 14.45 -33.89 12.36
N PRO A 851 13.10 -33.91 12.36
CA PRO A 851 12.30 -33.16 11.38
C PRO A 851 12.43 -31.64 11.46
N LEU A 852 13.16 -31.07 12.43
CA LEU A 852 13.44 -29.63 12.54
C LEU A 852 14.66 -29.20 11.70
N MET A 853 15.51 -30.13 11.24
CA MET A 853 16.67 -29.83 10.39
C MET A 853 16.36 -29.06 9.09
N PRO A 854 15.18 -29.20 8.43
CA PRO A 854 14.81 -28.34 7.30
C PRO A 854 14.74 -26.85 7.66
N VAL A 855 14.49 -26.47 8.93
CA VAL A 855 14.56 -25.07 9.36
C VAL A 855 15.97 -24.51 9.15
N VAL A 856 17.01 -25.27 9.52
CA VAL A 856 18.40 -24.87 9.32
C VAL A 856 18.68 -24.64 7.84
N LEU A 857 18.28 -25.56 6.97
CA LEU A 857 18.39 -25.43 5.50
C LEU A 857 17.70 -24.15 4.97
N HIS A 858 16.47 -23.86 5.42
CA HIS A 858 15.75 -22.65 4.97
C HIS A 858 16.40 -21.34 5.45
N LEU A 859 17.14 -21.35 6.57
CA LEU A 859 17.84 -20.18 7.07
C LEU A 859 19.21 -19.99 6.40
N VAL A 860 20.01 -21.05 6.22
CA VAL A 860 21.33 -20.95 5.57
C VAL A 860 21.25 -20.80 4.04
N THR A 861 20.10 -21.10 3.42
CA THR A 861 19.84 -20.72 2.02
C THR A 861 19.52 -19.22 1.86
N SER A 862 19.07 -18.53 2.91
CA SER A 862 18.68 -17.12 2.83
C SER A 862 19.85 -16.15 2.97
N GLN A 863 19.83 -15.10 2.15
CA GLN A 863 20.79 -13.99 2.20
C GLN A 863 20.64 -13.11 3.45
N VAL A 864 19.46 -13.08 4.09
CA VAL A 864 19.21 -12.30 5.31
C VAL A 864 19.67 -13.05 6.57
N PHE A 865 19.52 -14.38 6.57
CA PHE A 865 19.81 -15.21 7.74
C PHE A 865 21.22 -15.82 7.73
N ARG A 866 21.73 -16.32 6.60
CA ARG A 866 23.05 -16.96 6.50
C ARG A 866 24.18 -16.21 7.24
N PRO A 867 24.43 -14.90 7.01
CA PRO A 867 25.51 -14.17 7.69
C PRO A 867 25.21 -13.82 9.17
N ARG A 868 24.02 -14.15 9.69
CA ARG A 868 23.65 -14.05 11.11
C ARG A 868 23.62 -15.41 11.82
N VAL A 869 23.63 -16.51 11.07
CA VAL A 869 23.47 -17.90 11.56
C VAL A 869 24.77 -18.69 11.48
N VAL A 870 25.58 -18.48 10.45
CA VAL A 870 26.89 -19.16 10.29
C VAL A 870 27.91 -18.50 11.22
N THR A 871 28.15 -19.12 12.37
CA THR A 871 29.15 -18.75 13.38
C THR A 871 30.06 -19.95 13.69
N GLU A 872 31.13 -19.74 14.45
CA GLU A 872 32.00 -20.82 14.93
C GLU A 872 31.24 -21.89 15.73
N GLU A 873 30.41 -21.49 16.69
CA GLU A 873 29.56 -22.39 17.49
C GLU A 873 28.58 -23.20 16.62
N PHE A 874 28.02 -22.56 15.59
CA PHE A 874 27.18 -23.23 14.60
C PHE A 874 27.99 -24.29 13.84
N LEU A 875 29.16 -23.96 13.32
CA LEU A 875 30.01 -24.88 12.54
C LEU A 875 30.50 -26.06 13.39
N PHE A 876 30.90 -25.84 14.64
CA PHE A 876 31.26 -26.90 15.60
C PHE A 876 30.08 -27.85 15.87
N SER A 877 28.90 -27.29 16.16
CA SER A 877 27.67 -28.06 16.39
C SER A 877 27.29 -28.87 15.14
N TYR A 878 27.46 -28.27 13.96
CA TYR A 878 27.14 -28.86 12.67
C TYR A 878 28.09 -30.00 12.28
N GLY A 879 29.40 -29.84 12.50
CA GLY A 879 30.39 -30.92 12.34
C GLY A 879 30.13 -32.11 13.26
N THR A 880 29.66 -31.84 14.49
CA THR A 880 29.22 -32.88 15.42
C THR A 880 28.00 -33.64 14.88
N ILE A 881 27.04 -32.99 14.21
CA ILE A 881 25.94 -33.66 13.51
C ILE A 881 26.46 -34.53 12.35
N LEU A 882 27.39 -34.03 11.54
CA LEU A 882 28.01 -34.82 10.46
C LEU A 882 28.75 -36.06 11.00
N SER A 883 29.39 -35.95 12.17
CA SER A 883 30.03 -37.09 12.86
C SER A 883 29.01 -38.16 13.29
N HIS A 884 27.82 -37.76 13.75
CA HIS A 884 26.72 -38.71 13.98
C HIS A 884 26.20 -39.34 12.67
N ILE A 885 26.12 -38.59 11.57
CA ILE A 885 25.74 -39.12 10.25
C ILE A 885 26.74 -40.19 9.77
N LYS A 886 28.05 -39.97 9.97
CA LYS A 886 29.09 -41.00 9.74
C LYS A 886 28.82 -42.29 10.53
N SER A 887 28.46 -42.18 11.82
CA SER A 887 28.16 -43.35 12.67
C SER A 887 26.84 -44.06 12.29
N ILE A 888 25.95 -43.38 11.57
CA ILE A 888 24.74 -43.97 10.98
C ILE A 888 25.08 -44.72 9.68
N ASP A 889 25.86 -44.11 8.79
CA ASP A 889 26.36 -44.72 7.55
C ASP A 889 27.24 -45.97 7.80
N SER A 890 28.09 -45.94 8.82
CA SER A 890 28.91 -47.11 9.22
C SER A 890 28.12 -48.24 9.91
N GLY A 891 26.83 -48.03 10.22
CA GLY A 891 25.98 -49.03 10.88
C GLY A 891 26.32 -49.29 12.36
N GLU A 892 27.11 -48.42 12.99
CA GLU A 892 27.31 -48.37 14.45
C GLU A 892 26.02 -47.95 15.17
N THR A 893 25.34 -46.94 14.62
CA THR A 893 24.15 -46.29 15.18
C THR A 893 22.97 -46.48 14.21
N ASN A 894 21.91 -47.21 14.61
CA ASN A 894 20.71 -47.34 13.76
C ASN A 894 19.56 -46.47 14.31
N ILE A 895 19.14 -45.47 13.51
CA ILE A 895 17.96 -44.66 13.78
C ILE A 895 16.74 -45.07 12.94
N GLU A 896 16.93 -45.85 11.87
CA GLU A 896 15.85 -46.30 10.96
C GLU A 896 14.76 -47.09 11.70
N GLY A 897 15.14 -47.98 12.63
CA GLY A 897 14.20 -48.72 13.47
C GLY A 897 13.38 -47.83 14.41
N ALA A 898 13.80 -46.58 14.62
CA ALA A 898 13.04 -45.57 15.36
C ALA A 898 12.17 -44.71 14.42
N ILE A 899 12.77 -44.03 13.45
CA ILE A 899 12.10 -42.99 12.62
C ILE A 899 11.57 -43.48 11.26
N GLY A 900 12.05 -44.62 10.77
CA GLY A 900 11.82 -45.14 9.41
C GLY A 900 12.91 -44.71 8.42
N LEU A 901 13.23 -45.59 7.46
CA LEU A 901 14.30 -45.40 6.46
C LEU A 901 14.21 -44.03 5.76
N MET A 902 13.06 -43.72 5.16
CA MET A 902 12.83 -42.46 4.43
C MET A 902 13.18 -41.20 5.24
N ALA A 903 12.87 -41.19 6.54
CA ALA A 903 13.13 -40.04 7.41
C ALA A 903 14.61 -39.94 7.81
N SER A 904 15.33 -41.07 7.84
CA SER A 904 16.79 -41.12 8.01
C SER A 904 17.50 -40.56 6.79
N GLU A 905 17.11 -41.03 5.60
CA GLU A 905 17.63 -40.54 4.32
C GLU A 905 17.35 -39.05 4.11
N GLU A 906 16.12 -38.60 4.40
CA GLU A 906 15.73 -37.18 4.32
C GLU A 906 16.56 -36.31 5.28
N PHE A 907 16.76 -36.74 6.53
CA PHE A 907 17.60 -36.02 7.50
C PHE A 907 19.05 -35.87 7.01
N ILE A 908 19.66 -36.95 6.49
CA ILE A 908 21.03 -36.93 5.95
C ILE A 908 21.10 -36.00 4.72
N LYS A 909 20.16 -36.14 3.78
CA LYS A 909 20.10 -35.35 2.54
C LYS A 909 19.90 -33.87 2.81
N ILE A 910 19.01 -33.50 3.73
CA ILE A 910 18.74 -32.11 4.14
C ILE A 910 19.94 -31.53 4.90
N THR A 911 20.66 -32.35 5.68
CA THR A 911 21.93 -31.94 6.28
C THR A 911 22.95 -31.62 5.18
N LEU A 912 23.34 -32.57 4.32
CA LEU A 912 24.34 -32.33 3.27
C LEU A 912 23.97 -31.13 2.36
N SER A 913 22.69 -30.96 2.03
CA SER A 913 22.17 -29.81 1.27
C SER A 913 22.35 -28.46 2.00
N ALA A 914 22.24 -28.44 3.34
CA ALA A 914 22.43 -27.23 4.12
C ALA A 914 23.90 -26.78 4.15
N PHE A 915 24.85 -27.71 4.11
CA PHE A 915 26.27 -27.34 3.99
C PHE A 915 26.60 -26.82 2.58
N GLU A 916 26.02 -27.40 1.53
CA GLU A 916 26.15 -26.87 0.16
C GLU A 916 25.71 -25.39 0.08
N ALA A 917 24.59 -25.05 0.71
CA ALA A 917 24.06 -23.69 0.76
C ALA A 917 24.93 -22.68 1.56
N ILE A 918 25.91 -23.16 2.34
CA ILE A 918 26.93 -22.35 3.01
C ILE A 918 28.16 -22.18 2.10
N ILE A 919 28.67 -23.27 1.51
CA ILE A 919 29.84 -23.25 0.59
C ILE A 919 29.62 -22.28 -0.58
N GLN A 920 28.38 -22.16 -1.09
CA GLN A 920 28.01 -21.21 -2.15
C GLN A 920 28.34 -19.73 -1.82
N TYR A 921 28.70 -19.40 -0.57
CA TYR A 921 29.07 -18.06 -0.12
C TYR A 921 30.41 -18.07 0.64
N PRO A 922 31.55 -18.28 -0.06
CA PRO A 922 32.84 -18.63 0.53
C PRO A 922 33.35 -17.73 1.66
N VAL A 923 33.04 -16.43 1.59
CA VAL A 923 33.50 -15.39 2.53
C VAL A 923 33.16 -15.72 3.98
N LEU A 924 32.06 -16.42 4.24
CA LEU A 924 31.60 -16.75 5.60
C LEU A 924 32.37 -17.91 6.25
N LEU A 925 33.16 -18.67 5.49
CA LEU A 925 34.01 -19.75 6.01
C LEU A 925 35.46 -19.29 6.22
N LYS A 926 35.88 -18.17 5.63
CA LYS A 926 37.26 -17.66 5.72
C LYS A 926 37.67 -17.39 7.17
N ASP A 927 36.78 -16.81 7.97
CA ASP A 927 37.07 -16.44 9.35
C ASP A 927 37.06 -17.65 10.34
N TYR A 928 36.67 -18.85 9.88
CA TYR A 928 36.47 -20.06 10.70
C TYR A 928 37.17 -21.31 10.13
N CYS A 929 38.28 -21.13 9.41
CA CYS A 929 38.93 -22.21 8.66
C CYS A 929 39.40 -23.40 9.51
N SER A 930 39.93 -23.16 10.72
CA SER A 930 40.31 -24.23 11.66
C SER A 930 39.10 -25.11 12.03
N THR A 931 37.99 -24.50 12.45
CA THR A 931 36.75 -25.19 12.82
C THR A 931 36.21 -26.05 11.67
N VAL A 932 36.37 -25.59 10.42
CA VAL A 932 36.01 -26.38 9.22
C VAL A 932 36.94 -27.56 9.02
N VAL A 933 38.26 -27.37 9.10
CA VAL A 933 39.26 -28.44 8.95
C VAL A 933 39.13 -29.52 10.02
N ASP A 934 38.92 -29.12 11.28
CA ASP A 934 38.95 -30.05 12.42
C ASP A 934 37.61 -30.77 12.65
N TYR A 935 36.46 -30.14 12.33
CA TYR A 935 35.13 -30.71 12.64
C TYR A 935 34.23 -31.01 11.42
N ILE A 936 34.44 -30.36 10.27
CA ILE A 936 33.56 -30.55 9.09
C ILE A 936 34.18 -31.52 8.06
N LEU A 937 35.47 -31.35 7.74
CA LEU A 937 36.14 -32.19 6.73
C LEU A 937 36.25 -33.68 7.13
N PRO A 938 36.58 -34.08 8.38
CA PRO A 938 36.81 -35.49 8.70
C PRO A 938 35.55 -36.38 8.56
N PRO A 939 34.34 -35.93 8.97
CA PRO A 939 33.11 -36.64 8.63
C PRO A 939 32.85 -36.74 7.11
N LEU A 940 33.05 -35.65 6.36
CA LEU A 940 32.80 -35.63 4.91
C LEU A 940 33.76 -36.56 4.15
N VAL A 941 35.05 -36.61 4.51
CA VAL A 941 36.01 -37.57 3.93
C VAL A 941 35.59 -39.02 4.23
N SER A 942 35.05 -39.29 5.41
CA SER A 942 34.52 -40.62 5.74
C SER A 942 33.31 -40.99 4.89
N LEU A 943 32.42 -40.05 4.59
CA LEU A 943 31.21 -40.29 3.78
C LEU A 943 31.49 -40.49 2.28
N VAL A 944 32.73 -40.26 1.81
CA VAL A 944 33.21 -40.72 0.49
C VAL A 944 33.26 -42.26 0.41
N GLN A 945 33.28 -42.97 1.55
CA GLN A 945 33.29 -44.43 1.63
C GLN A 945 31.89 -45.05 1.74
N SER A 946 30.84 -44.23 1.82
CA SER A 946 29.46 -44.69 2.03
C SER A 946 29.00 -45.69 0.96
N GLN A 947 28.17 -46.67 1.35
CA GLN A 947 27.53 -47.55 0.37
C GLN A 947 26.44 -46.81 -0.45
N ASN A 948 26.02 -45.62 -0.02
CA ASN A 948 25.05 -44.80 -0.72
C ASN A 948 25.74 -43.87 -1.75
N VAL A 949 25.46 -44.11 -3.03
CA VAL A 949 26.00 -43.34 -4.16
C VAL A 949 25.68 -41.84 -4.05
N GLU A 950 24.50 -41.45 -3.54
CA GLU A 950 24.18 -40.03 -3.35
C GLU A 950 25.09 -39.39 -2.29
N TRP A 951 25.30 -40.05 -1.15
CA TRP A 951 26.07 -39.47 -0.04
C TRP A 951 27.55 -39.31 -0.39
N ARG A 952 28.11 -40.27 -1.14
CA ARG A 952 29.47 -40.14 -1.72
C ARG A 952 29.56 -38.99 -2.70
N LEU A 953 28.61 -38.86 -3.63
CA LEU A 953 28.60 -37.81 -4.65
C LEU A 953 28.47 -36.41 -4.02
N PHE A 954 27.56 -36.23 -3.06
CA PHE A 954 27.47 -34.99 -2.29
C PHE A 954 28.78 -34.72 -1.54
N SER A 955 29.32 -35.70 -0.80
CA SER A 955 30.53 -35.50 0.00
C SER A 955 31.75 -35.14 -0.85
N LEU A 956 31.99 -35.82 -1.97
CA LEU A 956 33.06 -35.49 -2.93
C LEU A 956 32.90 -34.08 -3.51
N ARG A 957 31.66 -33.66 -3.84
CA ARG A 957 31.41 -32.32 -4.33
C ARG A 957 31.67 -31.25 -3.26
N LEU A 958 31.12 -31.44 -2.05
CA LEU A 958 31.32 -30.56 -0.89
C LEU A 958 32.81 -30.43 -0.56
N LEU A 959 33.57 -31.53 -0.58
CA LEU A 959 35.03 -31.53 -0.42
C LEU A 959 35.73 -30.78 -1.56
N SER A 960 35.37 -31.02 -2.83
CA SER A 960 35.98 -30.31 -3.98
C SER A 960 35.82 -28.79 -3.90
N GLU A 961 34.69 -28.31 -3.38
CA GLU A 961 34.37 -26.89 -3.28
C GLU A 961 34.93 -26.28 -1.98
N THR A 962 34.91 -27.00 -0.86
CA THR A 962 35.48 -26.54 0.43
C THR A 962 37.01 -26.55 0.42
N THR A 963 37.65 -27.60 -0.11
CA THR A 963 39.12 -27.65 -0.20
C THR A 963 39.63 -26.55 -1.14
N SER A 964 39.01 -26.34 -2.31
CA SER A 964 39.36 -25.23 -3.21
C SER A 964 39.19 -23.84 -2.56
N LEU A 965 38.20 -23.68 -1.68
CA LEU A 965 38.00 -22.45 -0.89
C LEU A 965 39.12 -22.22 0.12
N LEU A 966 39.46 -23.25 0.91
CA LEU A 966 40.52 -23.18 1.92
C LEU A 966 41.90 -22.94 1.28
N VAL A 967 42.12 -23.57 0.12
CA VAL A 967 43.38 -23.53 -0.65
C VAL A 967 43.59 -22.20 -1.39
N ASN A 968 42.56 -21.55 -1.94
CA ASN A 968 42.70 -20.31 -2.71
C ASN A 968 42.93 -19.05 -1.84
N GLN A 969 43.55 -19.17 -0.66
CA GLN A 969 43.83 -18.06 0.24
C GLN A 969 45.16 -17.35 -0.05
N GLU A 970 45.28 -16.73 -1.22
CA GLU A 970 46.35 -15.74 -1.44
C GLU A 970 46.17 -14.52 -0.52
N GLY A 971 47.31 -13.94 -0.09
CA GLY A 971 47.40 -12.97 1.01
C GLY A 971 46.74 -11.61 0.74
N GLY A 972 45.43 -11.52 0.98
CA GLY A 972 44.65 -10.29 0.93
C GLY A 972 44.62 -9.52 2.26
N ASP A 973 45.35 -8.40 2.28
CA ASP A 973 45.47 -7.37 3.35
C ASP A 973 46.34 -7.73 4.58
N GLY A 974 47.11 -6.73 5.04
CA GLY A 974 48.33 -6.91 5.83
C GLY A 974 48.12 -7.06 7.34
N LYS A 975 47.68 -8.25 7.78
CA LYS A 975 47.75 -8.67 9.19
C LYS A 975 48.54 -9.97 9.35
N GLU A 976 49.23 -10.09 10.48
CA GLU A 976 50.17 -11.17 10.76
C GLU A 976 49.48 -12.55 10.74
N ALA A 977 50.11 -13.51 10.07
CA ALA A 977 49.53 -14.83 9.84
C ALA A 977 49.77 -15.78 11.02
N ALA A 978 48.68 -16.25 11.60
CA ALA A 978 48.56 -17.62 12.09
C ALA A 978 47.39 -18.23 11.32
N PRO A 979 47.58 -19.32 10.57
CA PRO A 979 47.72 -20.63 11.21
C PRO A 979 48.78 -21.56 10.55
N ILE A 980 49.64 -22.19 11.34
CA ILE A 980 50.63 -23.17 10.84
C ILE A 980 50.13 -24.63 11.00
N ASP A 981 49.22 -24.90 11.94
CA ASP A 981 48.72 -26.27 12.20
C ASP A 981 47.62 -26.75 11.23
N SER A 982 46.74 -25.86 10.75
CA SER A 982 45.57 -26.26 9.96
C SER A 982 45.94 -26.91 8.63
N ASP A 983 47.03 -26.45 8.01
CA ASP A 983 47.59 -27.10 6.82
C ASP A 983 48.06 -28.52 7.16
N SER A 984 48.70 -28.74 8.31
CA SER A 984 49.18 -30.07 8.69
C SER A 984 48.03 -31.07 8.88
N ASN A 985 46.92 -30.65 9.50
CA ASN A 985 45.71 -31.47 9.65
C ASN A 985 45.05 -31.76 8.29
N LEU A 986 44.91 -30.75 7.42
CA LEU A 986 44.36 -30.89 6.08
C LEU A 986 45.21 -31.82 5.19
N LEU A 987 46.53 -31.64 5.20
CA LEU A 987 47.49 -32.48 4.48
C LEU A 987 47.45 -33.94 4.97
N ALA A 988 47.35 -34.17 6.28
CA ALA A 988 47.25 -35.52 6.85
C ALA A 988 45.93 -36.20 6.49
N LEU A 989 44.79 -35.51 6.67
CA LEU A 989 43.46 -36.02 6.32
C LEU A 989 43.38 -36.44 4.84
N ILE A 990 43.98 -35.64 3.96
CA ILE A 990 44.10 -35.94 2.54
C ILE A 990 45.00 -37.16 2.30
N ARG A 991 46.23 -37.14 2.82
CA ARG A 991 47.27 -38.15 2.52
C ARG A 991 46.90 -39.53 3.07
N ASP A 992 46.40 -39.58 4.29
CA ASP A 992 46.27 -40.83 5.05
C ASP A 992 44.89 -41.48 4.91
N VAL A 993 43.87 -40.75 4.45
CA VAL A 993 42.49 -41.24 4.35
C VAL A 993 41.92 -41.13 2.93
N LEU A 994 42.08 -39.99 2.25
CA LEU A 994 41.45 -39.74 0.95
C LEU A 994 42.26 -40.31 -0.22
N LEU A 995 43.57 -40.04 -0.27
CA LEU A 995 44.47 -40.47 -1.35
C LEU A 995 44.50 -41.99 -1.60
N PRO A 996 44.55 -42.86 -0.57
CA PRO A 996 44.57 -44.32 -0.74
C PRO A 996 43.30 -44.91 -1.39
N GLN A 997 42.25 -44.11 -1.59
CA GLN A 997 40.94 -44.56 -2.06
C GLN A 997 40.56 -44.01 -3.43
N TYR A 998 41.39 -43.10 -3.99
CA TYR A 998 41.14 -42.48 -5.30
C TYR A 998 41.04 -43.50 -6.44
N GLU A 999 41.80 -44.60 -6.39
CA GLU A 999 41.71 -45.68 -7.39
C GLU A 999 40.29 -46.23 -7.50
N HIS A 1000 39.65 -46.55 -6.37
CA HIS A 1000 38.27 -47.05 -6.36
C HIS A 1000 37.28 -45.98 -6.83
N VAL A 1001 37.38 -44.75 -6.32
CA VAL A 1001 36.49 -43.63 -6.66
C VAL A 1001 36.57 -43.27 -8.16
N LEU A 1002 37.73 -43.42 -8.80
CA LEU A 1002 37.92 -43.16 -10.23
C LEU A 1002 37.38 -44.29 -11.13
N THR A 1003 37.15 -45.50 -10.61
CA THR A 1003 36.54 -46.61 -11.36
C THR A 1003 35.00 -46.57 -11.40
N GLU A 1004 34.37 -45.63 -10.69
CA GLU A 1004 32.92 -45.54 -10.59
C GLU A 1004 32.24 -44.95 -11.85
N PRO A 1005 30.95 -45.26 -12.10
CA PRO A 1005 30.18 -44.58 -13.13
C PRO A 1005 30.07 -43.06 -12.88
N GLY A 1006 30.02 -42.29 -13.96
CA GLY A 1006 29.83 -40.83 -13.89
C GLY A 1006 28.53 -40.45 -13.16
N PRO A 1007 28.52 -39.35 -12.38
CA PRO A 1007 29.50 -38.26 -12.39
C PRO A 1007 30.63 -38.36 -11.34
N VAL A 1008 30.72 -39.44 -10.55
CA VAL A 1008 31.63 -39.53 -9.39
C VAL A 1008 33.10 -39.23 -9.71
N PRO A 1009 33.74 -39.83 -10.75
CA PRO A 1009 35.14 -39.55 -11.07
C PRO A 1009 35.43 -38.09 -11.45
N ALA A 1010 34.44 -37.35 -11.99
CA ALA A 1010 34.65 -35.96 -12.40
C ALA A 1010 34.84 -35.02 -11.19
N TYR A 1011 34.11 -35.25 -10.10
CA TYR A 1011 34.30 -34.49 -8.85
C TYR A 1011 35.58 -34.88 -8.13
N ALA A 1012 35.95 -36.16 -8.18
CA ALA A 1012 37.24 -36.64 -7.68
C ALA A 1012 38.41 -35.97 -8.43
N LEU A 1013 38.41 -35.98 -9.77
CA LEU A 1013 39.43 -35.30 -10.57
C LEU A 1013 39.49 -33.78 -10.29
N LYS A 1014 38.35 -33.11 -10.11
CA LYS A 1014 38.29 -31.69 -9.73
C LYS A 1014 38.95 -31.42 -8.37
N LEU A 1015 38.71 -32.29 -7.38
CA LEU A 1015 39.32 -32.22 -6.05
C LEU A 1015 40.84 -32.47 -6.15
N LEU A 1016 41.27 -33.50 -6.88
CA LEU A 1016 42.70 -33.83 -7.09
C LEU A 1016 43.47 -32.71 -7.80
N VAL A 1017 42.85 -32.01 -8.75
CA VAL A 1017 43.43 -30.82 -9.38
C VAL A 1017 43.60 -29.68 -8.36
N ALA A 1018 42.60 -29.42 -7.50
CA ALA A 1018 42.72 -28.40 -6.45
C ALA A 1018 43.82 -28.72 -5.43
N MET A 1019 44.06 -29.99 -5.12
CA MET A 1019 45.11 -30.44 -4.19
C MET A 1019 46.51 -30.33 -4.83
N THR A 1020 46.67 -30.86 -6.04
CA THR A 1020 47.98 -30.90 -6.74
C THR A 1020 48.45 -29.52 -7.22
N ALA A 1021 47.54 -28.57 -7.41
CA ALA A 1021 47.88 -27.19 -7.77
C ALA A 1021 48.56 -26.38 -6.64
N HIS A 1022 48.54 -26.86 -5.39
CA HIS A 1022 48.94 -26.04 -4.23
C HIS A 1022 49.99 -26.64 -3.31
N SER A 1023 50.25 -27.96 -3.34
CA SER A 1023 51.35 -28.57 -2.59
C SER A 1023 52.13 -29.59 -3.43
N PRO A 1024 53.42 -29.34 -3.73
CA PRO A 1024 54.28 -30.31 -4.43
C PRO A 1024 54.61 -31.54 -3.58
N ALA A 1025 54.13 -31.60 -2.34
CA ALA A 1025 54.18 -32.81 -1.50
C ALA A 1025 53.11 -33.85 -1.90
N PHE A 1026 52.04 -33.46 -2.62
CA PHE A 1026 51.03 -34.40 -3.14
C PHE A 1026 51.38 -34.97 -4.53
N THR A 1027 52.43 -34.44 -5.17
CA THR A 1027 52.96 -34.94 -6.45
C THR A 1027 54.17 -35.88 -6.25
N ARG A 1028 54.26 -36.51 -5.07
CA ARG A 1028 55.29 -37.47 -4.67
C ARG A 1028 54.65 -38.66 -3.96
#